data_AF-M6FQJ9-F1
#
_entry.id   AF-M6FQJ9-F1
#
_cell.length_a   1.000
_cell.length_b   1.000
_cell.length_c   1.000
_cell.angle_alpha   90.00
_cell.angle_beta   90.00
_cell.angle_gamma   90.00
#
_symmetry.space_group_name_H-M   'P 1'
#
loop_
_entity.id
_entity.type
_entity.pdbx_description
1 polymer ?
#
loop_
_entity_poly.entity_id
_entity_poly.type
_entity_poly.pdbx_seq_one_letter_code
_entity_poly.pdbx_strand_id
1 'polypeptide(L)'
;MQHYLTYKDETSDKFWNIEVSGTSFTVTYGKTGTPGQTQKKEFKDEATCLKEAKKLLTEKLKKGYIESEAASASQKKDRINPEMKNDRKAVDSSWDILVTAKDWKRKLAEHFQFLASHSSCNEILDAMFQNAKNIKITENGLNINFKNGKLWCGRPFSGSLPENLPASFASIFRKHNGILFEDKTGLSFGFEGIDDNGVGNYLPDGLIDRDKEFIATLNKVHISPTDIKAPLCVGQDFYILDPLLPSANEPSLRFVSHENGIVAEPVTRDWNFGGTFLRLLAEKIMNQQVAWTNAVTFKEVAFDSVLKIKQRIIKGQIYNNKLYTIEMAIPKDLEKYYAKTEKRIACYDSNTGSELVSLALEGSPYDMVIHADQLFVFILSVQDDTTSFKINSYDISSGIHFKSNLENFQDKEIKSPAGIAAKCALYIKDSQLLFFFYDIEGLKKHDLRAYNLATGEREFVFTFSQTFINTPVQDGNQFYFYTADSESIVRMEISNNTVQLNNLFVTDSHWLEGWQVSGDFIYVSTDNLKTRREKIAVFDFAGKRVQEYNTPSSIVPERFYVRGELLIADTGHFYQVLPKGALSPLKSNWKPKNETLTNQTGKITFDKNRMFIPRKVIDPKPGQEYCFEIFSINLK
;
A
#
# COMPACT_ATOMS: atom_id res chain seq x y z
N MET A 1 0.22 39.56 13.75
CA MET A 1 -1.12 40.07 13.33
C MET A 1 -1.16 40.04 11.81
N GLN A 2 -2.17 39.44 11.20
CA GLN A 2 -2.33 39.39 9.74
C GLN A 2 -3.80 39.56 9.38
N HIS A 3 -4.12 40.44 8.43
CA HIS A 3 -5.49 40.65 7.94
C HIS A 3 -5.50 40.82 6.43
N TYR A 4 -6.40 40.10 5.76
CA TYR A 4 -6.66 40.25 4.34
C TYR A 4 -8.08 40.78 4.12
N LEU A 5 -8.18 41.94 3.48
CA LEU A 5 -9.42 42.63 3.21
C LEU A 5 -9.66 42.81 1.72
N THR A 6 -10.91 42.73 1.30
CA THR A 6 -11.33 43.05 -0.07
C THR A 6 -12.31 44.23 -0.08
N TYR A 7 -12.32 44.98 -1.17
CA TYR A 7 -13.25 46.08 -1.41
C TYR A 7 -13.77 45.97 -2.84
N LYS A 8 -15.09 45.92 -3.00
CA LYS A 8 -15.74 45.80 -4.29
C LYS A 8 -16.89 46.80 -4.43
N ASP A 9 -16.86 47.58 -5.51
CA ASP A 9 -17.95 48.45 -5.96
C ASP A 9 -18.22 48.21 -7.46
N GLU A 10 -19.11 49.00 -8.08
CA GLU A 10 -19.48 48.85 -9.50
C GLU A 10 -18.30 49.00 -10.49
N THR A 11 -17.21 49.62 -10.07
CA THR A 11 -16.05 49.99 -10.93
C THR A 11 -14.69 49.51 -10.38
N SER A 12 -14.63 49.04 -9.13
CA SER A 12 -13.41 48.69 -8.42
C SER A 12 -13.51 47.31 -7.77
N ASP A 13 -12.43 46.52 -7.90
CA ASP A 13 -12.22 45.26 -7.17
C ASP A 13 -10.78 45.25 -6.64
N LYS A 14 -10.60 45.46 -5.33
CA LYS A 14 -9.30 45.74 -4.69
C LYS A 14 -9.07 44.83 -3.49
N PHE A 15 -7.81 44.52 -3.23
CA PHE A 15 -7.37 43.84 -2.02
C PHE A 15 -6.39 44.69 -1.23
N TRP A 16 -6.36 44.45 0.08
CA TRP A 16 -5.43 45.05 1.01
C TRP A 16 -5.08 44.04 2.11
N ASN A 17 -3.79 43.81 2.33
CA ASN A 17 -3.22 42.91 3.32
C ASN A 17 -2.31 43.71 4.26
N ILE A 18 -2.28 43.34 5.54
CA ILE A 18 -1.24 43.78 6.47
C ILE A 18 -0.72 42.61 7.28
N GLU A 19 0.60 42.49 7.38
CA GLU A 19 1.33 41.49 8.14
C GLU A 19 2.29 42.16 9.11
N VAL A 20 2.12 41.93 10.40
CA VAL A 20 3.03 42.42 11.44
C VAL A 20 3.98 41.29 11.84
N SER A 21 5.29 41.54 11.71
CA SER A 21 6.37 40.65 12.12
C SER A 21 7.37 41.41 13.00
N GLY A 22 7.36 41.09 14.31
CA GLY A 22 8.17 41.75 15.33
C GLY A 22 7.95 43.25 15.38
N THR A 23 9.01 44.03 15.21
CA THR A 23 8.99 45.50 15.22
C THR A 23 8.65 46.14 13.87
N SER A 24 8.21 45.35 12.89
CA SER A 24 7.87 45.85 11.56
C SER A 24 6.53 45.33 11.06
N PHE A 25 5.92 46.04 10.12
CA PHE A 25 4.81 45.51 9.35
C PHE A 25 5.00 45.71 7.86
N THR A 26 4.38 44.84 7.09
CA THR A 26 4.31 44.88 5.63
C THR A 26 2.85 45.02 5.21
N VAL A 27 2.54 46.00 4.36
CA VAL A 27 1.23 46.22 3.79
C VAL A 27 1.29 45.94 2.29
N THR A 28 0.40 45.09 1.77
CA THR A 28 0.31 44.78 0.34
C THR A 28 -1.07 45.17 -0.18
N TYR A 29 -1.16 45.93 -1.27
CA TYR A 29 -2.45 46.36 -1.82
C TYR A 29 -2.47 46.43 -3.34
N GLY A 30 -3.62 46.18 -3.96
CA GLY A 30 -3.73 46.17 -5.42
C GLY A 30 -5.13 45.87 -5.92
N LYS A 31 -5.27 45.72 -7.24
CA LYS A 31 -6.49 45.18 -7.86
C LYS A 31 -6.50 43.66 -7.66
N THR A 32 -7.65 43.08 -7.33
CA THR A 32 -7.79 41.62 -7.13
C THR A 32 -7.33 40.87 -8.38
N GLY A 33 -6.46 39.85 -8.20
CA GLY A 33 -5.85 39.10 -9.31
C GLY A 33 -4.52 39.67 -9.85
N THR A 34 -3.95 40.71 -9.22
CA THR A 34 -2.61 41.22 -9.54
C THR A 34 -1.65 41.03 -8.35
N PRO A 35 -0.31 41.03 -8.54
CA PRO A 35 0.64 40.92 -7.43
C PRO A 35 0.56 42.05 -6.39
N GLY A 36 -0.04 43.19 -6.74
CA GLY A 36 -0.15 44.36 -5.87
C GLY A 36 1.18 45.11 -5.64
N GLN A 37 1.13 46.11 -4.76
CA GLN A 37 2.29 46.88 -4.29
C GLN A 37 2.51 46.64 -2.81
N THR A 38 3.77 46.52 -2.40
CA THR A 38 4.17 46.21 -1.04
C THR A 38 4.88 47.41 -0.40
N GLN A 39 4.50 47.76 0.83
CA GLN A 39 5.14 48.78 1.66
C GLN A 39 5.52 48.18 3.02
N LYS A 40 6.80 48.26 3.39
CA LYS A 40 7.30 47.84 4.70
C LYS A 40 7.57 49.06 5.57
N LYS A 41 7.26 48.97 6.87
CA LYS A 41 7.57 50.00 7.86
C LYS A 41 8.09 49.39 9.16
N GLU A 42 9.15 49.97 9.71
CA GLU A 42 9.81 49.51 10.94
C GLU A 42 9.62 50.51 12.08
N PHE A 43 9.57 49.99 13.31
CA PHE A 43 9.30 50.73 14.54
C PHE A 43 10.32 50.38 15.62
N LYS A 44 10.38 51.19 16.68
CA LYS A 44 11.33 51.00 17.78
C LYS A 44 11.01 49.81 18.66
N ASP A 45 9.73 49.45 18.76
CA ASP A 45 9.22 48.37 19.59
C ASP A 45 7.94 47.76 18.98
N GLU A 46 7.66 46.52 19.37
CA GLU A 46 6.52 45.74 18.85
C GLU A 46 5.17 46.35 19.24
N ALA A 47 5.05 46.96 20.42
CA ALA A 47 3.79 47.54 20.90
C ALA A 47 3.37 48.75 20.03
N THR A 48 4.33 49.61 19.67
CA THR A 48 4.12 50.74 18.76
C THR A 48 3.75 50.25 17.36
N CYS A 49 4.42 49.21 16.86
CA CYS A 49 4.13 48.60 15.57
C CYS A 49 2.70 48.05 15.49
N LEU A 50 2.27 47.27 16.50
CA LEU A 50 0.92 46.72 16.58
C LEU A 50 -0.15 47.80 16.70
N LYS A 51 0.12 48.89 17.43
CA LYS A 51 -0.83 50.00 17.59
C LYS A 51 -1.11 50.70 16.25
N GLU A 52 -0.06 50.97 15.46
CA GLU A 52 -0.20 51.55 14.13
C GLU A 52 -0.85 50.60 13.12
N ALA A 53 -0.52 49.29 13.17
CA ALA A 53 -1.16 48.29 12.31
C ALA A 53 -2.68 48.18 12.56
N LYS A 54 -3.11 48.20 13.83
CA LYS A 54 -4.54 48.21 14.21
C LYS A 54 -5.26 49.48 13.77
N LYS A 55 -4.57 50.63 13.79
CA LYS A 55 -5.10 51.89 13.28
C LYS A 55 -5.38 51.79 11.78
N LEU A 56 -4.42 51.31 10.99
CA LEU A 56 -4.58 51.12 9.54
C LEU A 56 -5.71 50.14 9.20
N LEU A 57 -5.83 49.03 9.95
CA LEU A 57 -6.93 48.08 9.81
C LEU A 57 -8.29 48.76 10.03
N THR A 58 -8.42 49.52 11.12
CA THR A 58 -9.66 50.22 11.47
C THR A 58 -10.04 51.26 10.41
N GLU A 59 -9.06 51.98 9.87
CA GLU A 59 -9.29 52.93 8.77
C GLU A 59 -9.77 52.25 7.48
N LYS A 60 -9.29 51.05 7.17
CA LYS A 60 -9.73 50.29 5.99
C LYS A 60 -11.14 49.73 6.15
N LEU A 61 -11.46 49.18 7.32
CA LEU A 61 -12.82 48.72 7.63
C LEU A 61 -13.83 49.88 7.56
N LYS A 62 -13.47 51.08 8.06
CA LYS A 62 -14.30 52.30 7.92
C LYS A 62 -14.51 52.74 6.47
N LYS A 63 -13.59 52.40 5.56
CA LYS A 63 -13.68 52.70 4.12
C LYS A 63 -14.47 51.63 3.33
N GLY A 64 -15.13 50.69 4.03
CA GLY A 64 -15.99 49.67 3.42
C GLY A 64 -15.25 48.41 2.98
N TYR A 65 -13.97 48.24 3.34
CA TYR A 65 -13.27 46.97 3.13
C TYR A 65 -13.85 45.90 4.06
N ILE A 66 -14.07 44.71 3.54
CA ILE A 66 -14.59 43.56 4.29
C ILE A 66 -13.50 42.51 4.48
N GLU A 67 -13.54 41.83 5.62
CA GLU A 67 -12.60 40.76 5.95
C GLU A 67 -13.00 39.47 5.22
N SER A 68 -12.05 38.85 4.51
CA SER A 68 -12.31 37.62 3.74
C SER A 68 -11.85 36.37 4.49
N GLU A 69 -12.66 35.30 4.47
CA GLU A 69 -12.38 34.01 5.15
C GLU A 69 -11.12 33.29 4.65
N ALA A 70 -10.47 33.78 3.59
CA ALA A 70 -9.14 33.33 3.15
C ALA A 70 -8.04 33.52 4.23
N ALA A 71 -8.26 34.35 5.26
CA ALA A 71 -7.35 34.54 6.39
C ALA A 71 -7.37 33.39 7.43
N SER A 72 -8.23 32.38 7.27
CA SER A 72 -8.32 31.23 8.20
C SER A 72 -7.44 30.03 7.81
N ALA A 73 -6.78 30.07 6.64
CA ALA A 73 -5.85 29.03 6.20
C ALA A 73 -4.42 29.21 6.75
N SER A 74 -4.04 30.42 7.19
CA SER A 74 -2.68 30.73 7.68
C SER A 74 -2.51 30.67 9.21
N GLN A 75 -3.52 30.22 9.97
CA GLN A 75 -3.45 30.05 11.45
C GLN A 75 -3.50 28.59 11.95
N LYS A 76 -3.20 27.59 11.12
CA LYS A 76 -3.07 26.17 11.53
C LYS A 76 -1.62 25.69 11.70
N LYS A 77 -0.67 26.56 12.07
CA LYS A 77 0.72 26.13 12.35
C LYS A 77 1.14 26.06 13.83
N ASP A 78 0.32 26.49 14.81
CA ASP A 78 0.74 26.42 16.23
C ASP A 78 -0.36 26.04 17.26
N ARG A 79 -1.26 25.12 16.91
CA ARG A 79 -1.98 24.32 17.91
C ARG A 79 -1.92 22.86 17.53
N ILE A 80 -1.20 22.07 18.32
CA ILE A 80 -1.13 20.62 18.17
C ILE A 80 -2.56 20.05 18.25
N ASN A 81 -3.08 19.56 17.13
CA ASN A 81 -4.39 18.92 17.02
C ASN A 81 -4.39 17.58 17.81
N PRO A 82 -5.46 17.20 18.53
CA PRO A 82 -5.52 15.93 19.27
C PRO A 82 -5.36 14.70 18.35
N GLU A 83 -5.82 14.77 17.10
CA GLU A 83 -5.64 13.71 16.09
C GLU A 83 -4.16 13.50 15.72
N MET A 84 -3.39 14.58 15.51
CA MET A 84 -1.94 14.49 15.28
C MET A 84 -1.18 13.94 16.50
N LYS A 85 -1.67 14.13 17.73
CA LYS A 85 -1.08 13.51 18.92
C LYS A 85 -1.31 12.01 18.98
N ASN A 86 -2.48 11.55 18.53
CA ASN A 86 -2.79 10.13 18.47
C ASN A 86 -2.02 9.44 17.32
N ASP A 87 -1.92 10.06 16.15
CA ASP A 87 -1.11 9.57 15.03
C ASP A 87 0.38 9.52 15.38
N ARG A 88 0.89 10.56 16.08
CA ARG A 88 2.27 10.57 16.61
C ARG A 88 2.50 9.45 17.60
N LYS A 89 1.58 9.22 18.54
CA LYS A 89 1.67 8.10 19.49
C LYS A 89 1.65 6.74 18.78
N ALA A 90 0.84 6.56 17.74
CA ALA A 90 0.76 5.31 17.00
C ALA A 90 2.06 5.02 16.22
N VAL A 91 2.60 6.02 15.51
CA VAL A 91 3.89 5.90 14.82
C VAL A 91 5.03 5.66 15.81
N ASP A 92 5.06 6.40 16.92
CA ASP A 92 6.07 6.23 17.96
C ASP A 92 5.97 4.84 18.61
N SER A 93 4.76 4.33 18.85
CA SER A 93 4.56 2.96 19.37
C SER A 93 5.07 1.89 18.40
N SER A 94 4.92 2.12 17.09
CA SER A 94 5.47 1.22 16.05
C SER A 94 7.00 1.27 15.99
N TRP A 95 7.59 2.46 16.09
CA TRP A 95 9.05 2.62 16.12
C TRP A 95 9.68 2.20 17.45
N ASP A 96 8.96 2.28 18.57
CA ASP A 96 9.42 1.82 19.87
C ASP A 96 9.77 0.32 19.83
N ILE A 97 9.00 -0.46 19.05
CA ILE A 97 9.32 -1.87 18.78
C ILE A 97 10.68 -2.00 18.09
N LEU A 98 11.00 -1.10 17.15
CA LEU A 98 12.31 -1.11 16.47
C LEU A 98 13.45 -0.81 17.44
N VAL A 99 13.29 0.12 18.37
CA VAL A 99 14.38 0.53 19.28
C VAL A 99 14.54 -0.45 20.45
N THR A 100 13.46 -1.09 20.90
CA THR A 100 13.47 -1.97 22.08
C THR A 100 13.69 -3.45 21.78
N ALA A 101 13.51 -3.87 20.52
CA ALA A 101 13.68 -5.27 20.14
C ALA A 101 15.12 -5.78 20.32
N LYS A 102 15.27 -7.02 20.81
CA LYS A 102 16.59 -7.69 20.86
C LYS A 102 17.20 -7.89 19.47
N ASP A 103 16.37 -8.14 18.47
CA ASP A 103 16.73 -8.33 17.07
C ASP A 103 16.45 -7.06 16.23
N TRP A 104 16.61 -5.88 16.83
CA TRP A 104 16.27 -4.59 16.22
C TRP A 104 16.87 -4.37 14.81
N LYS A 105 18.05 -4.89 14.51
CA LYS A 105 18.66 -4.77 13.16
C LYS A 105 17.84 -5.48 12.08
N ARG A 106 17.36 -6.69 12.39
CA ARG A 106 16.48 -7.46 11.52
C ARG A 106 15.12 -6.78 11.41
N LYS A 107 14.60 -6.26 12.51
CA LYS A 107 13.37 -5.46 12.52
C LYS A 107 13.48 -4.18 11.70
N LEU A 108 14.66 -3.57 11.70
CA LEU A 108 14.96 -2.40 10.89
C LEU A 108 15.00 -2.76 9.40
N ALA A 109 15.62 -3.88 9.02
CA ALA A 109 15.56 -4.39 7.65
C ALA A 109 14.11 -4.70 7.21
N GLU A 110 13.31 -5.34 8.07
CA GLU A 110 11.87 -5.57 7.84
C GLU A 110 11.12 -4.25 7.64
N HIS A 111 11.40 -3.23 8.46
CA HIS A 111 10.75 -1.91 8.37
C HIS A 111 11.03 -1.21 7.03
N PHE A 112 12.25 -1.32 6.50
CA PHE A 112 12.65 -0.69 5.23
C PHE A 112 12.28 -1.51 3.98
N GLN A 113 11.54 -2.61 4.11
CA GLN A 113 11.06 -3.39 2.97
C GLN A 113 10.17 -2.60 2.01
N PHE A 114 9.64 -1.43 2.41
CA PHE A 114 8.94 -0.55 1.48
C PHE A 114 9.83 0.00 0.34
N LEU A 115 11.16 -0.06 0.48
CA LEU A 115 12.10 0.24 -0.61
C LEU A 115 12.38 -0.96 -1.52
N ALA A 116 12.02 -2.18 -1.09
CA ALA A 116 12.31 -3.41 -1.82
C ALA A 116 11.23 -3.67 -2.89
N SER A 117 11.62 -3.63 -4.16
CA SER A 117 10.74 -4.02 -5.28
C SER A 117 10.85 -5.50 -5.67
N HIS A 118 11.76 -6.23 -5.03
CA HIS A 118 12.06 -7.64 -5.30
C HIS A 118 12.74 -8.26 -4.06
N SER A 119 12.62 -9.58 -3.88
CA SER A 119 13.26 -10.39 -2.84
C SER A 119 14.77 -10.19 -2.75
N SER A 120 15.45 -9.93 -3.88
CA SER A 120 16.89 -9.65 -3.95
C SER A 120 17.29 -8.39 -3.17
N CYS A 121 16.35 -7.48 -2.92
CA CYS A 121 16.57 -6.30 -2.08
C CYS A 121 16.69 -6.66 -0.60
N ASN A 122 16.18 -7.81 -0.16
CA ASN A 122 16.25 -8.23 1.24
C ASN A 122 17.71 -8.46 1.67
N GLU A 123 18.53 -9.08 0.83
CA GLU A 123 19.95 -9.28 1.13
C GLU A 123 20.70 -7.94 1.26
N ILE A 124 20.31 -6.95 0.45
CA ILE A 124 20.86 -5.59 0.52
C ILE A 124 20.44 -4.92 1.82
N LEU A 125 19.16 -4.99 2.19
CA LEU A 125 18.63 -4.43 3.43
C LEU A 125 19.28 -5.06 4.67
N ASP A 126 19.38 -6.39 4.68
CA ASP A 126 20.01 -7.15 5.76
C ASP A 126 21.48 -6.76 5.89
N ALA A 127 22.24 -6.77 4.78
CA ALA A 127 23.66 -6.38 4.78
C ALA A 127 23.87 -4.93 5.23
N MET A 128 23.02 -4.01 4.78
CA MET A 128 23.07 -2.59 5.13
C MET A 128 22.83 -2.39 6.63
N PHE A 129 21.71 -2.90 7.16
CA PHE A 129 21.34 -2.68 8.57
C PHE A 129 22.07 -3.58 9.56
N GLN A 130 22.68 -4.68 9.12
CA GLN A 130 23.58 -5.46 9.98
C GLN A 130 24.76 -4.61 10.49
N ASN A 131 25.19 -3.62 9.70
CA ASN A 131 26.26 -2.69 10.04
C ASN A 131 25.81 -1.48 10.89
N ALA A 132 24.50 -1.33 11.15
CA ALA A 132 23.99 -0.28 12.02
C ALA A 132 24.54 -0.43 13.45
N LYS A 133 24.87 0.69 14.08
CA LYS A 133 25.44 0.76 15.42
C LYS A 133 24.37 0.97 16.49
N ASN A 134 23.45 1.89 16.24
CA ASN A 134 22.31 2.15 17.09
C ASN A 134 21.22 2.90 16.30
N ILE A 135 20.04 2.94 16.90
CA ILE A 135 18.85 3.59 16.39
C ILE A 135 18.25 4.44 17.50
N LYS A 136 17.70 5.61 17.14
CA LYS A 136 17.08 6.53 18.08
C LYS A 136 15.89 7.21 17.44
N ILE A 137 14.78 7.28 18.17
CA ILE A 137 13.63 8.11 17.81
C ILE A 137 13.89 9.53 18.35
N THR A 138 13.61 10.51 17.52
CA THR A 138 13.68 11.93 17.86
C THR A 138 12.35 12.61 17.53
N GLU A 139 12.20 13.87 17.92
CA GLU A 139 11.03 14.66 17.57
C GLU A 139 10.81 14.72 16.04
N ASN A 140 11.90 14.81 15.28
CA ASN A 140 11.85 15.00 13.83
C ASN A 140 11.80 13.68 13.03
N GLY A 141 12.04 12.53 13.66
CA GLY A 141 12.04 11.25 12.96
C GLY A 141 12.96 10.18 13.57
N LEU A 142 13.24 9.17 12.75
CA LEU A 142 14.06 8.01 13.08
C LEU A 142 15.51 8.23 12.63
N ASN A 143 16.44 8.07 13.57
CA ASN A 143 17.87 8.26 13.31
C ASN A 143 18.62 6.95 13.49
N ILE A 144 19.43 6.59 12.49
CA ILE A 144 20.21 5.35 12.49
C ILE A 144 21.69 5.70 12.28
N ASN A 145 22.53 5.30 13.23
CA ASN A 145 23.96 5.59 13.19
C ASN A 145 24.72 4.41 12.58
N PHE A 146 25.58 4.70 11.61
CA PHE A 146 26.49 3.75 10.97
C PHE A 146 27.95 4.10 11.31
N LYS A 147 28.90 3.25 10.92
CA LYS A 147 30.33 3.51 11.14
C LYS A 147 30.81 4.73 10.35
N ASN A 148 30.26 4.98 9.17
CA ASN A 148 30.71 5.97 8.19
C ASN A 148 29.75 7.18 8.03
N GLY A 149 28.65 7.22 8.78
CA GLY A 149 27.69 8.31 8.67
C GLY A 149 26.43 8.05 9.47
N LYS A 150 25.43 8.88 9.23
CA LYS A 150 24.14 8.85 9.90
C LYS A 150 23.01 8.93 8.89
N LEU A 151 22.02 8.05 9.03
CA LEU A 151 20.79 8.07 8.26
C LEU A 151 19.68 8.72 9.07
N TRP A 152 19.05 9.71 8.48
CA TRP A 152 17.92 10.46 9.01
C TRP A 152 16.68 10.11 8.20
N CYS A 153 15.60 9.73 8.88
CA CYS A 153 14.35 9.38 8.22
C CYS A 153 13.21 10.17 8.87
N GLY A 154 12.61 11.07 8.11
CA GLY A 154 11.54 11.94 8.58
C GLY A 154 10.29 11.16 8.98
N ARG A 155 9.41 11.79 9.74
CA ARG A 155 8.09 11.21 10.08
C ARG A 155 7.22 11.04 8.83
N PRO A 156 6.27 10.09 8.81
CA PRO A 156 5.33 9.94 7.70
C PRO A 156 4.63 11.26 7.32
N PHE A 157 4.50 11.53 6.02
CA PHE A 157 3.75 12.66 5.50
C PHE A 157 2.25 12.33 5.44
N SER A 158 1.44 13.13 6.11
CA SER A 158 -0.03 12.98 6.16
C SER A 158 -0.79 13.90 5.20
N GLY A 159 -0.10 14.82 4.51
CA GLY A 159 -0.72 15.74 3.56
C GLY A 159 -1.05 15.11 2.21
N SER A 160 -1.53 15.97 1.30
CA SER A 160 -1.73 15.63 -0.12
C SER A 160 -0.39 15.56 -0.84
N LEU A 161 -0.16 14.46 -1.55
CA LEU A 161 1.07 14.27 -2.33
C LEU A 161 0.98 15.06 -3.64
N PRO A 162 2.10 15.60 -4.15
CA PRO A 162 2.13 16.24 -5.46
C PRO A 162 1.77 15.28 -6.59
N GLU A 163 1.14 15.84 -7.61
CA GLU A 163 0.77 15.12 -8.82
C GLU A 163 2.02 14.68 -9.61
N ASN A 164 1.88 13.60 -10.37
CA ASN A 164 2.92 13.07 -11.29
C ASN A 164 4.22 12.56 -10.66
N LEU A 165 4.22 12.25 -9.36
CA LEU A 165 5.33 11.50 -8.76
C LEU A 165 5.31 10.03 -9.21
N PRO A 166 6.48 9.38 -9.38
CA PRO A 166 6.56 7.93 -9.50
C PRO A 166 5.84 7.25 -8.33
N ALA A 167 5.05 6.21 -8.59
CA ALA A 167 4.20 5.58 -7.57
C ALA A 167 5.03 5.03 -6.39
N SER A 168 6.15 4.38 -6.69
CA SER A 168 7.08 3.88 -5.69
C SER A 168 7.70 5.00 -4.87
N PHE A 169 8.02 6.16 -5.47
CA PHE A 169 8.50 7.33 -4.73
C PHE A 169 7.42 7.95 -3.84
N ALA A 170 6.20 8.12 -4.37
CA ALA A 170 5.04 8.62 -3.63
C ALA A 170 4.74 7.79 -2.38
N SER A 171 4.84 6.45 -2.48
CA SER A 171 4.61 5.52 -1.38
C SER A 171 5.60 5.71 -0.22
N ILE A 172 6.84 6.12 -0.51
CA ILE A 172 7.89 6.29 0.51
C ILE A 172 7.50 7.39 1.50
N PHE A 173 6.87 8.48 1.04
CA PHE A 173 6.47 9.58 1.91
C PHE A 173 5.45 9.17 2.99
N ARG A 174 4.67 8.11 2.75
CA ARG A 174 3.75 7.54 3.75
C ARG A 174 4.47 6.72 4.83
N LYS A 175 5.75 6.39 4.62
CA LYS A 175 6.61 5.70 5.59
C LYS A 175 7.61 6.68 6.22
N HIS A 176 8.26 7.50 5.40
CA HIS A 176 9.21 8.52 5.82
C HIS A 176 9.17 9.74 4.91
N ASN A 177 8.86 10.92 5.48
CA ASN A 177 8.95 12.20 4.79
C ASN A 177 10.40 12.68 4.71
N GLY A 178 11.15 12.14 3.76
CA GLY A 178 12.58 12.40 3.58
C GLY A 178 13.44 11.29 4.18
N ILE A 179 14.46 10.88 3.43
CA ILE A 179 15.50 9.93 3.85
C ILE A 179 16.85 10.47 3.39
N LEU A 180 17.69 10.85 4.34
CA LEU A 180 19.00 11.48 4.09
C LEU A 180 20.10 10.75 4.85
N PHE A 181 21.11 10.29 4.12
CA PHE A 181 22.36 9.82 4.67
C PHE A 181 23.38 10.94 4.64
N GLU A 182 23.97 11.27 5.77
CA GLU A 182 25.10 12.19 5.87
C GLU A 182 26.34 11.40 6.27
N ASP A 183 27.38 11.45 5.45
CA ASP A 183 28.65 10.81 5.77
C ASP A 183 29.47 11.65 6.77
N LYS A 184 30.62 11.11 7.22
CA LYS A 184 31.50 11.82 8.16
C LYS A 184 32.11 13.12 7.62
N THR A 185 32.08 13.34 6.32
CA THR A 185 32.58 14.56 5.68
C THR A 185 31.50 15.65 5.62
N GLY A 186 30.26 15.32 5.97
CA GLY A 186 29.11 16.22 5.87
C GLY A 186 28.45 16.20 4.48
N LEU A 187 28.86 15.30 3.59
CA LEU A 187 28.20 15.13 2.30
C LEU A 187 26.92 14.33 2.49
N SER A 188 25.81 14.91 2.03
CA SER A 188 24.49 14.30 2.08
C SER A 188 24.19 13.50 0.81
N PHE A 189 23.48 12.40 0.99
CA PHE A 189 22.89 11.60 -0.07
C PHE A 189 21.46 11.22 0.30
N GLY A 190 20.51 11.50 -0.60
CA GLY A 190 19.12 11.09 -0.42
C GLY A 190 18.15 12.16 -0.86
N PHE A 191 16.98 12.20 -0.24
CA PHE A 191 15.93 13.16 -0.57
C PHE A 191 15.35 13.82 0.67
N GLU A 192 15.05 15.10 0.52
CA GLU A 192 14.36 15.89 1.54
C GLU A 192 12.86 15.55 1.56
N GLY A 193 12.24 15.79 2.72
CA GLY A 193 10.80 15.64 2.86
C GLY A 193 10.03 16.70 2.08
N ILE A 194 8.74 16.46 1.87
CA ILE A 194 7.81 17.44 1.32
C ILE A 194 7.63 18.56 2.34
N ASP A 195 7.86 19.80 1.89
CA ASP A 195 7.62 21.03 2.64
C ASP A 195 6.77 22.01 1.81
N ASP A 196 6.66 23.26 2.28
CA ASP A 196 5.86 24.31 1.63
C ASP A 196 6.40 24.66 0.21
N ASN A 197 7.62 24.23 -0.15
CA ASN A 197 8.27 24.46 -1.46
C ASN A 197 8.11 23.28 -2.44
N GLY A 198 7.50 22.16 -2.03
CA GLY A 198 7.20 21.02 -2.90
C GLY A 198 7.97 19.73 -2.58
N VAL A 199 8.22 18.91 -3.62
CA VAL A 199 8.95 17.63 -3.50
C VAL A 199 10.35 17.74 -4.10
N GLY A 200 11.33 17.24 -3.35
CA GLY A 200 12.68 16.99 -3.84
C GLY A 200 13.60 18.19 -3.65
N ASN A 201 14.81 18.05 -4.21
CA ASN A 201 15.86 19.07 -4.08
C ASN A 201 15.70 20.14 -5.16
N TYR A 202 16.15 21.37 -4.87
CA TYR A 202 16.20 22.44 -5.86
C TYR A 202 17.19 22.09 -6.97
N LEU A 203 16.68 21.86 -8.19
CA LEU A 203 17.49 21.69 -9.39
C LEU A 203 17.83 23.07 -9.96
N PRO A 204 19.12 23.45 -10.10
CA PRO A 204 19.48 24.75 -10.63
C PRO A 204 18.98 24.98 -12.07
N ASP A 205 18.43 26.17 -12.32
CA ASP A 205 17.95 26.58 -13.64
C ASP A 205 19.04 26.42 -14.70
N GLY A 206 18.69 25.80 -15.84
CA GLY A 206 19.59 25.61 -16.98
C GLY A 206 20.66 24.53 -16.80
N LEU A 207 20.68 23.78 -15.69
CA LEU A 207 21.67 22.72 -15.48
C LEU A 207 21.53 21.57 -16.49
N ILE A 208 20.28 21.15 -16.74
CA ILE A 208 19.97 20.10 -17.74
C ILE A 208 20.00 20.64 -19.18
N ASP A 209 19.83 21.95 -19.37
CA ASP A 209 19.82 22.59 -20.69
C ASP A 209 21.18 22.54 -21.41
N ARG A 210 22.24 22.21 -20.66
CA ARG A 210 23.59 21.97 -21.18
C ARG A 210 23.62 20.76 -22.13
N ASP A 211 22.72 19.79 -21.95
CA ASP A 211 22.56 18.64 -22.83
C ASP A 211 21.52 18.92 -23.92
N LYS A 212 22.00 19.44 -25.05
CA LYS A 212 21.14 19.82 -26.18
C LYS A 212 20.38 18.64 -26.79
N GLU A 213 20.94 17.43 -26.74
CA GLU A 213 20.30 16.24 -27.31
C GLU A 213 19.15 15.76 -26.43
N PHE A 214 19.36 15.77 -25.11
CA PHE A 214 18.32 15.49 -24.14
C PHE A 214 17.14 16.48 -24.28
N ILE A 215 17.41 17.78 -24.33
CA ILE A 215 16.39 18.82 -24.53
C ILE A 215 15.67 18.67 -25.87
N ALA A 216 16.40 18.40 -26.95
CA ALA A 216 15.78 18.15 -28.26
C ALA A 216 14.83 16.95 -28.22
N THR A 217 15.15 15.93 -27.42
CA THR A 217 14.32 14.73 -27.28
C THR A 217 13.09 14.98 -26.41
N LEU A 218 13.22 15.70 -25.29
CA LEU A 218 12.08 16.14 -24.46
C LEU A 218 11.09 16.98 -25.28
N ASN A 219 11.58 17.92 -26.09
CA ASN A 219 10.74 18.76 -26.94
C ASN A 219 9.95 17.94 -27.98
N LYS A 220 10.55 16.89 -28.56
CA LYS A 220 9.83 16.00 -29.51
C LYS A 220 8.65 15.28 -28.86
N VAL A 221 8.71 15.02 -27.56
CA VAL A 221 7.65 14.37 -26.79
C VAL A 221 6.81 15.36 -25.96
N HIS A 222 6.98 16.67 -26.20
CA HIS A 222 6.21 17.74 -25.56
C HIS A 222 6.34 17.80 -24.03
N ILE A 223 7.53 17.47 -23.49
CA ILE A 223 7.83 17.59 -22.05
C ILE A 223 8.67 18.85 -21.80
N SER A 224 8.26 19.70 -20.86
CA SER A 224 9.04 20.89 -20.49
C SER A 224 10.23 20.52 -19.59
N PRO A 225 11.43 21.07 -19.81
CA PRO A 225 12.57 20.90 -18.89
C PRO A 225 12.26 21.31 -17.45
N THR A 226 11.37 22.29 -17.25
CA THR A 226 10.93 22.75 -15.91
C THR A 226 10.12 21.73 -15.13
N ASP A 227 9.58 20.72 -15.83
CA ASP A 227 8.79 19.66 -15.21
C ASP A 227 9.67 18.52 -14.67
N ILE A 228 10.95 18.50 -15.06
CA ILE A 228 11.92 17.51 -14.60
C ILE A 228 12.26 17.77 -13.13
N LYS A 229 12.00 16.76 -12.30
CA LYS A 229 12.27 16.82 -10.85
C LYS A 229 13.60 16.17 -10.51
N ALA A 230 14.27 16.69 -9.48
CA ALA A 230 15.50 16.15 -8.89
C ALA A 230 15.22 15.51 -7.52
N PRO A 231 14.74 14.25 -7.50
CA PRO A 231 14.38 13.61 -6.24
C PRO A 231 15.58 13.39 -5.33
N LEU A 232 16.77 13.07 -5.84
CA LEU A 232 17.94 12.77 -5.00
C LEU A 232 19.03 13.82 -5.14
N CYS A 233 19.65 14.19 -4.02
CA CYS A 233 20.88 14.97 -3.95
C CYS A 233 22.08 14.07 -3.60
N VAL A 234 23.24 14.45 -4.09
CA VAL A 234 24.55 13.87 -3.79
C VAL A 234 25.52 15.03 -3.60
N GLY A 235 25.56 15.61 -2.40
CA GLY A 235 26.26 16.88 -2.19
C GLY A 235 25.72 17.98 -3.10
N GLN A 236 26.52 18.43 -4.08
CA GLN A 236 26.11 19.43 -5.07
C GLN A 236 25.51 18.82 -6.35
N ASP A 237 25.63 17.50 -6.55
CA ASP A 237 25.10 16.80 -7.72
C ASP A 237 23.69 16.24 -7.45
N PHE A 238 23.03 15.79 -8.52
CA PHE A 238 21.62 15.38 -8.47
C PHE A 238 21.36 14.09 -9.22
N TYR A 239 20.30 13.38 -8.84
CA TYR A 239 19.61 12.48 -9.76
C TYR A 239 18.28 13.09 -10.14
N ILE A 240 18.02 13.17 -11.45
CA ILE A 240 16.75 13.63 -12.02
C ILE A 240 15.87 12.45 -12.42
N LEU A 241 14.56 12.69 -12.46
CA LEU A 241 13.59 11.79 -13.09
C LEU A 241 13.61 12.01 -14.61
N ASP A 242 14.17 11.04 -15.32
CA ASP A 242 14.22 10.99 -16.77
C ASP A 242 12.99 10.23 -17.33
N PRO A 243 12.03 10.94 -17.96
CA PRO A 243 10.83 10.32 -18.52
C PRO A 243 11.07 9.62 -19.87
N LEU A 244 12.22 9.83 -20.52
CA LEU A 244 12.49 9.33 -21.87
C LEU A 244 12.91 7.86 -21.90
N LEU A 245 13.44 7.35 -20.79
CA LEU A 245 13.92 5.98 -20.66
C LEU A 245 13.31 5.29 -19.44
N PRO A 246 11.99 5.07 -19.38
CA PRO A 246 11.33 4.55 -18.18
C PRO A 246 11.83 3.15 -17.80
N SER A 247 11.83 2.86 -16.50
CA SER A 247 12.17 1.56 -15.93
C SER A 247 11.10 1.14 -14.93
N ALA A 248 10.67 -0.13 -15.00
CA ALA A 248 9.53 -0.62 -14.20
C ALA A 248 8.31 0.32 -14.25
N ASN A 249 7.99 0.83 -15.46
CA ASN A 249 6.90 1.78 -15.74
C ASN A 249 6.97 3.12 -15.00
N GLU A 250 8.12 3.48 -14.45
CA GLU A 250 8.40 4.77 -13.81
C GLU A 250 9.52 5.52 -14.55
N PRO A 251 9.57 6.88 -14.46
CA PRO A 251 10.73 7.63 -14.91
C PRO A 251 12.02 7.14 -14.28
N SER A 252 13.07 7.07 -15.08
CA SER A 252 14.37 6.55 -14.67
C SER A 252 15.17 7.56 -13.88
N LEU A 253 16.10 7.12 -13.02
CA LEU A 253 17.03 8.04 -12.36
C LEU A 253 18.26 8.24 -13.22
N ARG A 254 18.52 9.49 -13.59
CA ARG A 254 19.71 9.89 -14.35
C ARG A 254 20.58 10.83 -13.52
N PHE A 255 21.88 10.55 -13.46
CA PHE A 255 22.81 11.37 -12.72
C PHE A 255 23.16 12.65 -13.49
N VAL A 256 23.11 13.78 -12.78
CA VAL A 256 23.41 15.12 -13.28
C VAL A 256 24.45 15.74 -12.37
N SER A 257 25.61 16.03 -12.95
CA SER A 257 26.68 16.75 -12.28
C SER A 257 26.40 18.24 -12.30
N HIS A 258 26.62 18.92 -11.18
CA HIS A 258 26.57 20.37 -11.07
C HIS A 258 27.54 21.07 -12.05
N GLU A 259 28.72 20.50 -12.24
CA GLU A 259 29.75 21.04 -13.12
C GLU A 259 29.47 20.72 -14.60
N ASN A 260 29.11 19.47 -14.88
CA ASN A 260 29.15 18.94 -16.24
C ASN A 260 27.76 18.68 -16.85
N GLY A 261 26.67 18.92 -16.11
CA GLY A 261 25.32 18.60 -16.56
C GLY A 261 25.09 17.08 -16.58
N ILE A 262 24.34 16.59 -17.58
CA ILE A 262 24.12 15.15 -17.74
C ILE A 262 25.43 14.46 -18.15
N VAL A 263 25.88 13.50 -17.35
CA VAL A 263 27.17 12.82 -17.57
C VAL A 263 27.09 11.30 -17.61
N ALA A 264 25.90 10.73 -17.39
CA ALA A 264 25.72 9.28 -17.37
C ALA A 264 24.36 8.87 -17.95
N GLU A 265 24.32 7.64 -18.46
CA GLU A 265 23.08 6.93 -18.75
C GLU A 265 22.27 6.71 -17.46
N PRO A 266 20.94 6.52 -17.57
CA PRO A 266 20.13 6.26 -16.39
C PRO A 266 20.54 4.99 -15.65
N VAL A 267 20.52 5.06 -14.32
CA VAL A 267 21.01 3.98 -13.44
C VAL A 267 19.96 2.91 -13.15
N THR A 268 18.70 3.15 -13.49
CA THR A 268 17.51 2.41 -13.03
C THR A 268 17.34 0.98 -13.56
N ARG A 269 18.17 0.44 -14.47
CA ARG A 269 18.35 -1.01 -14.81
C ARG A 269 17.23 -2.04 -14.43
N ASP A 270 15.99 -1.85 -14.88
CA ASP A 270 14.78 -2.68 -14.60
C ASP A 270 14.18 -2.56 -13.17
N TRP A 271 14.55 -1.54 -12.41
CA TRP A 271 14.10 -1.25 -11.04
C TRP A 271 13.24 0.02 -11.00
N ASN A 272 12.26 0.04 -10.11
CA ASN A 272 11.51 1.25 -9.77
C ASN A 272 12.37 2.22 -8.93
N PHE A 273 11.84 3.41 -8.60
CA PHE A 273 12.57 4.39 -7.78
C PHE A 273 13.05 3.79 -6.46
N GLY A 274 12.18 3.11 -5.71
CA GLY A 274 12.51 2.52 -4.41
C GLY A 274 13.69 1.55 -4.46
N GLY A 275 13.64 0.58 -5.40
CA GLY A 275 14.69 -0.43 -5.58
C GLY A 275 16.02 0.16 -6.05
N THR A 276 15.97 1.26 -6.80
CA THR A 276 17.16 2.00 -7.24
C THR A 276 17.75 2.81 -6.10
N PHE A 277 16.91 3.56 -5.37
CA PHE A 277 17.33 4.34 -4.21
C PHE A 277 17.95 3.46 -3.14
N LEU A 278 17.39 2.29 -2.84
CA LEU A 278 17.96 1.33 -1.91
C LEU A 278 19.41 0.95 -2.28
N ARG A 279 19.67 0.65 -3.56
CA ARG A 279 21.02 0.27 -4.03
C ARG A 279 22.01 1.40 -3.86
N LEU A 280 21.65 2.60 -4.33
CA LEU A 280 22.50 3.77 -4.21
C LEU A 280 22.76 4.12 -2.74
N LEU A 281 21.73 4.06 -1.89
CA LEU A 281 21.84 4.31 -0.46
C LEU A 281 22.74 3.26 0.22
N ALA A 282 22.56 1.98 -0.12
CA ALA A 282 23.37 0.89 0.40
C ALA A 282 24.84 1.04 -0.03
N GLU A 283 25.13 1.46 -1.26
CA GLU A 283 26.49 1.76 -1.72
C GLU A 283 27.16 2.84 -0.86
N LYS A 284 26.42 3.92 -0.52
CA LYS A 284 26.93 4.98 0.36
C LYS A 284 27.14 4.50 1.79
N ILE A 285 26.18 3.77 2.36
CA ILE A 285 26.25 3.30 3.75
C ILE A 285 27.29 2.19 3.92
N MET A 286 27.40 1.27 2.97
CA MET A 286 28.31 0.12 3.05
C MET A 286 29.70 0.45 2.50
N ASN A 287 29.86 1.58 1.80
CA ASN A 287 31.09 2.03 1.15
C ASN A 287 31.70 0.96 0.22
N GLN A 288 30.84 0.29 -0.54
CA GLN A 288 31.21 -0.72 -1.54
C GLN A 288 30.13 -0.76 -2.62
N GLN A 289 30.49 -1.23 -3.82
CA GLN A 289 29.50 -1.44 -4.87
C GLN A 289 28.50 -2.53 -4.44
N VAL A 290 27.24 -2.31 -4.77
CA VAL A 290 26.17 -3.29 -4.56
C VAL A 290 25.89 -3.96 -5.89
N ALA A 291 25.55 -5.24 -5.87
CA ALA A 291 25.21 -5.94 -7.08
C ALA A 291 23.96 -5.33 -7.74
N TRP A 292 24.13 -4.84 -8.97
CA TRP A 292 23.06 -4.47 -9.88
C TRP A 292 22.61 -5.65 -10.75
N THR A 293 22.88 -6.89 -10.30
CA THR A 293 22.54 -8.10 -11.05
C THR A 293 21.03 -8.21 -11.20
N ASN A 294 20.60 -8.64 -12.38
CA ASN A 294 19.21 -8.97 -12.69
C ASN A 294 18.62 -9.90 -11.61
N ALA A 295 17.30 -9.83 -11.46
CA ALA A 295 16.51 -10.71 -10.60
C ALA A 295 17.15 -12.10 -10.40
N VAL A 296 17.43 -12.44 -9.14
CA VAL A 296 17.90 -13.78 -8.76
C VAL A 296 16.92 -14.78 -9.34
N THR A 297 17.38 -15.71 -10.17
CA THR A 297 16.51 -16.76 -10.74
C THR A 297 16.53 -17.98 -9.84
N PHE A 298 15.36 -18.48 -9.49
CA PHE A 298 15.18 -19.68 -8.68
C PHE A 298 14.84 -20.86 -9.59
N LYS A 299 15.25 -22.06 -9.17
CA LYS A 299 14.93 -23.32 -9.86
C LYS A 299 13.93 -24.16 -9.07
N GLU A 300 13.86 -23.96 -7.75
CA GLU A 300 13.01 -24.73 -6.86
C GLU A 300 12.35 -23.83 -5.81
N VAL A 301 11.15 -24.21 -5.39
CA VAL A 301 10.51 -23.76 -4.16
C VAL A 301 10.32 -24.95 -3.22
N ALA A 302 10.76 -24.82 -1.98
CA ALA A 302 10.50 -25.81 -0.94
C ALA A 302 9.53 -25.24 0.09
N PHE A 303 8.56 -26.07 0.48
CA PHE A 303 7.62 -25.80 1.57
C PHE A 303 7.94 -26.73 2.72
N ASP A 304 8.41 -26.15 3.82
CA ASP A 304 8.71 -26.90 5.04
C ASP A 304 7.62 -26.64 6.06
N SER A 305 6.97 -27.70 6.56
CA SER A 305 5.90 -27.56 7.55
C SER A 305 6.49 -27.06 8.86
N VAL A 306 6.02 -25.89 9.31
CA VAL A 306 6.48 -25.22 10.54
C VAL A 306 5.52 -25.50 11.69
N LEU A 307 4.21 -25.45 11.41
CA LEU A 307 3.18 -25.63 12.42
C LEU A 307 1.98 -26.35 11.84
N LYS A 308 1.40 -27.24 12.64
CA LYS A 308 0.21 -28.02 12.30
C LYS A 308 -0.82 -27.91 13.42
N ILE A 309 -1.99 -27.36 13.12
CA ILE A 309 -3.11 -27.23 14.05
C ILE A 309 -4.26 -28.12 13.58
N LYS A 310 -4.60 -29.10 14.41
CA LYS A 310 -5.65 -30.09 14.11
C LYS A 310 -7.04 -29.52 14.44
N GLN A 311 -7.53 -28.64 13.58
CA GLN A 311 -8.81 -27.96 13.74
C GLN A 311 -9.38 -27.55 12.37
N ARG A 312 -10.70 -27.38 12.26
CA ARG A 312 -11.37 -26.92 11.03
C ARG A 312 -11.30 -25.40 10.86
N ILE A 313 -10.07 -24.91 10.70
CA ILE A 313 -9.77 -23.51 10.39
C ILE A 313 -10.01 -23.27 8.90
N ILE A 314 -10.68 -22.16 8.57
CA ILE A 314 -10.97 -21.75 7.19
C ILE A 314 -10.09 -20.59 6.71
N LYS A 315 -9.60 -19.76 7.64
CA LYS A 315 -8.66 -18.67 7.37
C LYS A 315 -7.85 -18.37 8.62
N GLY A 316 -6.60 -17.97 8.45
CA GLY A 316 -5.72 -17.49 9.50
C GLY A 316 -5.03 -16.18 9.09
N GLN A 317 -4.73 -15.29 10.03
CA GLN A 317 -3.91 -14.09 9.78
C GLN A 317 -2.98 -13.85 10.97
N ILE A 318 -1.75 -13.43 10.69
CA ILE A 318 -0.80 -13.04 11.73
C ILE A 318 -1.00 -11.58 12.08
N TYR A 319 -1.07 -11.31 13.38
CA TYR A 319 -0.95 -9.97 13.93
C TYR A 319 -0.09 -10.01 15.19
N ASN A 320 0.95 -9.19 15.25
CA ASN A 320 1.89 -9.11 16.38
C ASN A 320 2.42 -10.49 16.83
N ASN A 321 2.89 -11.30 15.88
CA ASN A 321 3.37 -12.69 16.08
C ASN A 321 2.35 -13.67 16.68
N LYS A 322 1.06 -13.31 16.74
CA LYS A 322 -0.04 -14.20 17.10
C LYS A 322 -0.83 -14.57 15.85
N LEU A 323 -1.30 -15.80 15.80
CA LEU A 323 -2.16 -16.30 14.74
C LEU A 323 -3.61 -16.18 15.18
N TYR A 324 -4.39 -15.34 14.51
CA TYR A 324 -5.84 -15.32 14.66
C TYR A 324 -6.45 -16.19 13.57
N THR A 325 -7.41 -17.03 13.93
CA THR A 325 -8.11 -17.95 13.03
C THR A 325 -9.61 -17.77 13.16
N ILE A 326 -10.32 -18.03 12.05
CA ILE A 326 -11.74 -18.31 12.08
C ILE A 326 -11.96 -19.79 11.80
N GLU A 327 -12.84 -20.40 12.59
CA GLU A 327 -13.03 -21.84 12.65
C GLU A 327 -14.50 -22.18 12.48
N MET A 328 -14.78 -23.16 11.62
CA MET A 328 -16.13 -23.67 11.44
C MET A 328 -16.41 -24.82 12.40
N ALA A 329 -17.70 -25.03 12.66
CA ALA A 329 -18.15 -26.15 13.47
C ALA A 329 -17.68 -27.50 12.88
N ILE A 330 -17.35 -28.44 13.77
CA ILE A 330 -17.00 -29.81 13.39
C ILE A 330 -18.28 -30.60 13.14
N PRO A 331 -18.38 -31.39 12.05
CA PRO A 331 -19.51 -32.30 11.84
C PRO A 331 -19.70 -33.26 13.02
N LYS A 332 -20.95 -33.52 13.38
CA LYS A 332 -21.33 -34.28 14.60
C LYS A 332 -20.66 -35.66 14.70
N ASP A 333 -20.48 -36.34 13.57
CA ASP A 333 -19.83 -37.64 13.46
C ASP A 333 -18.31 -37.60 13.73
N LEU A 334 -17.70 -36.41 13.63
CA LEU A 334 -16.28 -36.17 13.83
C LEU A 334 -15.92 -35.52 15.16
N GLU A 335 -16.89 -35.00 15.93
CA GLU A 335 -16.67 -34.25 17.18
C GLU A 335 -15.71 -34.94 18.15
N LYS A 336 -15.80 -36.28 18.27
CA LYS A 336 -14.94 -37.08 19.15
C LYS A 336 -13.43 -37.02 18.84
N TYR A 337 -13.04 -36.52 17.66
CA TYR A 337 -11.65 -36.46 17.21
C TYR A 337 -11.00 -35.08 17.32
N TYR A 338 -11.79 -34.05 17.62
CA TYR A 338 -11.36 -32.65 17.68
C TYR A 338 -11.66 -32.07 19.05
N ALA A 339 -10.71 -31.34 19.62
CA ALA A 339 -10.87 -30.77 20.96
C ALA A 339 -11.94 -29.67 21.02
N LYS A 340 -12.24 -29.05 19.88
CA LYS A 340 -13.08 -27.86 19.74
C LYS A 340 -14.01 -28.09 18.57
N THR A 341 -15.31 -27.90 18.78
CA THR A 341 -16.33 -28.34 17.82
C THR A 341 -17.24 -27.21 17.37
N GLU A 342 -17.21 -26.08 18.08
CA GLU A 342 -18.00 -24.89 17.83
C GLU A 342 -17.39 -23.96 16.77
N LYS A 343 -18.25 -23.10 16.19
CA LYS A 343 -17.82 -21.99 15.34
C LYS A 343 -17.22 -20.89 16.21
N ARG A 344 -15.99 -20.46 15.92
CA ARG A 344 -15.24 -19.56 16.80
C ARG A 344 -14.17 -18.76 16.08
N ILE A 345 -13.76 -17.66 16.72
CA ILE A 345 -12.48 -17.00 16.47
C ILE A 345 -11.51 -17.46 17.56
N ALA A 346 -10.30 -17.83 17.18
CA ALA A 346 -9.26 -18.24 18.12
C ALA A 346 -7.95 -17.51 17.85
N CYS A 347 -7.16 -17.33 18.89
CA CYS A 347 -5.83 -16.77 18.85
C CYS A 347 -4.85 -17.82 19.36
N TYR A 348 -3.79 -18.06 18.60
CA TYR A 348 -2.73 -19.00 18.91
C TYR A 348 -1.38 -18.29 18.93
N ASP A 349 -0.44 -18.84 19.70
CA ASP A 349 0.96 -18.53 19.51
C ASP A 349 1.40 -19.07 18.15
N SER A 350 1.91 -18.19 17.29
CA SER A 350 2.21 -18.52 15.89
C SER A 350 3.40 -19.46 15.68
N ASN A 351 4.19 -19.74 16.73
CA ASN A 351 5.36 -20.59 16.66
C ASN A 351 5.09 -21.99 17.25
N THR A 352 4.31 -22.05 18.33
CA THR A 352 3.99 -23.29 19.04
C THR A 352 2.63 -23.86 18.69
N GLY A 353 1.70 -23.05 18.17
CA GLY A 353 0.30 -23.41 17.95
C GLY A 353 -0.52 -23.62 19.22
N SER A 354 -0.01 -23.17 20.36
CA SER A 354 -0.77 -23.20 21.61
C SER A 354 -1.88 -22.16 21.55
N GLU A 355 -3.11 -22.58 21.86
CA GLU A 355 -4.26 -21.67 21.96
C GLU A 355 -4.05 -20.70 23.13
N LEU A 356 -4.21 -19.40 22.87
CA LEU A 356 -4.07 -18.33 23.85
C LEU A 356 -5.43 -17.85 24.36
N VAL A 357 -6.36 -17.63 23.44
CA VAL A 357 -7.73 -17.17 23.73
C VAL A 357 -8.65 -17.53 22.57
N SER A 358 -9.93 -17.76 22.85
CA SER A 358 -10.94 -17.96 21.81
C SER A 358 -12.28 -17.38 22.24
N LEU A 359 -13.13 -17.10 21.26
CA LEU A 359 -14.50 -16.62 21.46
C LEU A 359 -15.42 -17.32 20.46
N ALA A 360 -16.54 -17.88 20.94
CA ALA A 360 -17.56 -18.46 20.08
C ALA A 360 -18.20 -17.37 19.18
N LEU A 361 -18.54 -17.74 17.95
CA LEU A 361 -19.10 -16.81 16.97
C LEU A 361 -20.60 -17.02 16.78
N GLU A 362 -21.29 -15.93 16.45
CA GLU A 362 -22.65 -15.96 15.90
C GLU A 362 -22.58 -16.17 14.38
N GLY A 363 -23.30 -17.17 13.86
CA GLY A 363 -23.21 -17.60 12.47
C GLY A 363 -21.92 -18.35 12.10
N SER A 364 -21.90 -18.94 10.91
CA SER A 364 -20.74 -19.62 10.35
C SER A 364 -19.79 -18.60 9.73
N PRO A 365 -18.52 -18.48 10.18
CA PRO A 365 -17.58 -17.53 9.61
C PRO A 365 -17.16 -17.96 8.21
N TYR A 366 -16.77 -17.00 7.36
CA TYR A 366 -16.30 -17.26 6.00
C TYR A 366 -15.08 -16.43 5.60
N ASP A 367 -15.04 -15.17 6.00
CA ASP A 367 -13.91 -14.31 5.74
C ASP A 367 -13.55 -13.49 6.97
N MET A 368 -12.28 -13.14 7.09
CA MET A 368 -11.83 -12.17 8.09
C MET A 368 -10.70 -11.29 7.55
N VAL A 369 -10.62 -10.09 8.10
CA VAL A 369 -9.49 -9.18 7.93
C VAL A 369 -9.14 -8.53 9.26
N ILE A 370 -7.85 -8.31 9.49
CA ILE A 370 -7.35 -7.61 10.67
C ILE A 370 -6.88 -6.20 10.26
N HIS A 371 -7.37 -5.18 10.95
CA HIS A 371 -6.79 -3.84 10.84
C HIS A 371 -5.71 -3.66 11.90
N ALA A 372 -4.45 -3.64 11.46
CA ALA A 372 -3.28 -3.70 12.34
C ALA A 372 -3.19 -2.52 13.33
N ASP A 373 -3.56 -1.31 12.93
CA ASP A 373 -3.38 -0.11 13.77
C ASP A 373 -4.54 0.13 14.74
N GLN A 374 -5.71 -0.46 14.45
CA GLN A 374 -6.92 -0.26 15.24
C GLN A 374 -7.20 -1.45 16.17
N LEU A 375 -6.39 -2.50 16.07
CA LEU A 375 -6.52 -3.71 16.89
C LEU A 375 -7.92 -4.34 16.74
N PHE A 376 -8.51 -4.26 15.55
CA PHE A 376 -9.81 -4.86 15.25
C PHE A 376 -9.70 -6.00 14.24
N VAL A 377 -10.49 -7.04 14.48
CA VAL A 377 -10.75 -8.13 13.52
C VAL A 377 -12.19 -8.00 13.05
N PHE A 378 -12.39 -8.04 11.74
CA PHE A 378 -13.70 -8.02 11.12
C PHE A 378 -14.01 -9.39 10.55
N ILE A 379 -15.16 -9.94 10.87
CA ILE A 379 -15.56 -11.29 10.48
C ILE A 379 -16.89 -11.25 9.75
N LEU A 380 -16.89 -11.74 8.52
CA LEU A 380 -18.11 -12.01 7.75
C LEU A 380 -18.63 -13.41 8.12
N SER A 381 -19.88 -13.48 8.55
CA SER A 381 -20.54 -14.75 8.93
C SER A 381 -21.93 -14.89 8.33
N VAL A 382 -22.25 -16.07 7.80
CA VAL A 382 -23.63 -16.41 7.38
C VAL A 382 -24.40 -16.93 8.57
N GLN A 383 -25.63 -16.45 8.75
CA GLN A 383 -26.45 -16.81 9.90
C GLN A 383 -27.17 -18.14 9.66
N ASP A 384 -27.72 -18.70 10.75
CA ASP A 384 -28.34 -20.02 10.73
C ASP A 384 -29.64 -20.05 9.89
N ASP A 385 -30.25 -18.89 9.61
CA ASP A 385 -31.40 -18.72 8.70
C ASP A 385 -31.03 -18.79 7.22
N THR A 386 -29.73 -18.87 6.90
CA THR A 386 -29.11 -18.98 5.57
C THR A 386 -29.45 -17.88 4.55
N THR A 387 -30.29 -16.92 4.92
CA THR A 387 -30.77 -15.80 4.11
C THR A 387 -30.24 -14.45 4.61
N SER A 388 -29.44 -14.48 5.68
CA SER A 388 -28.76 -13.30 6.21
C SER A 388 -27.27 -13.54 6.45
N PHE A 389 -26.51 -12.46 6.37
CA PHE A 389 -25.10 -12.44 6.75
C PHE A 389 -24.78 -11.17 7.54
N LYS A 390 -23.75 -11.29 8.38
CA LYS A 390 -23.32 -10.22 9.28
C LYS A 390 -21.83 -9.96 9.14
N ILE A 391 -21.45 -8.70 9.30
CA ILE A 391 -20.06 -8.30 9.54
C ILE A 391 -19.97 -7.85 10.99
N ASN A 392 -19.23 -8.61 11.78
CA ASN A 392 -19.00 -8.32 13.19
C ASN A 392 -17.56 -7.84 13.40
N SER A 393 -17.38 -6.84 14.25
CA SER A 393 -16.08 -6.35 14.68
C SER A 393 -15.73 -6.89 16.06
N TYR A 394 -14.46 -7.24 16.24
CA TYR A 394 -13.90 -7.75 17.50
C TYR A 394 -12.65 -6.97 17.85
N ASP A 395 -12.55 -6.55 19.12
CA ASP A 395 -11.37 -5.91 19.69
C ASP A 395 -10.36 -6.98 20.12
N ILE A 396 -9.11 -6.84 19.67
CA ILE A 396 -7.99 -7.73 19.98
C ILE A 396 -6.85 -7.09 20.79
N SER A 397 -7.08 -5.90 21.36
CA SER A 397 -6.08 -5.16 22.13
C SER A 397 -5.68 -5.87 23.44
N SER A 398 -6.65 -6.46 24.14
CA SER A 398 -6.45 -7.14 25.43
C SER A 398 -7.01 -8.57 25.48
N GLY A 399 -7.44 -9.13 24.34
CA GLY A 399 -8.17 -10.41 24.31
C GLY A 399 -8.83 -10.64 22.96
N ILE A 400 -9.99 -11.29 22.94
CA ILE A 400 -10.91 -11.23 21.81
C ILE A 400 -12.29 -10.87 22.38
N HIS A 401 -12.77 -9.67 22.08
CA HIS A 401 -14.04 -9.17 22.59
C HIS A 401 -14.92 -8.71 21.44
N PHE A 402 -16.18 -9.14 21.41
CA PHE A 402 -17.16 -8.58 20.49
C PHE A 402 -17.29 -7.08 20.75
N LYS A 403 -17.18 -6.28 19.68
CA LYS A 403 -17.27 -4.82 19.77
C LYS A 403 -18.60 -4.32 19.21
N SER A 404 -18.88 -4.62 17.94
CA SER A 404 -20.10 -4.16 17.29
C SER A 404 -20.46 -5.01 16.07
N ASN A 405 -21.73 -4.96 15.69
CA ASN A 405 -22.18 -5.38 14.38
C ASN A 405 -22.10 -4.16 13.43
N LEU A 406 -21.37 -4.30 12.33
CA LEU A 406 -21.19 -3.26 11.30
C LEU A 406 -22.21 -3.39 10.19
N GLU A 407 -22.58 -4.62 9.86
CA GLU A 407 -23.54 -4.92 8.82
C GLU A 407 -24.40 -6.10 9.26
N ASN A 408 -25.69 -5.97 9.01
CA ASN A 408 -26.67 -7.04 9.16
C ASN A 408 -27.54 -7.02 7.90
N PHE A 409 -27.13 -7.83 6.93
CA PHE A 409 -27.82 -7.92 5.66
C PHE A 409 -28.76 -9.11 5.68
N GLN A 410 -30.02 -8.88 5.32
CA GLN A 410 -31.02 -9.93 5.18
C GLN A 410 -31.82 -9.68 3.92
N ASP A 411 -31.92 -10.71 3.08
CA ASP A 411 -32.73 -10.67 1.87
C ASP A 411 -33.36 -12.04 1.63
N LYS A 412 -34.69 -12.05 1.44
CA LYS A 412 -35.46 -13.28 1.24
C LYS A 412 -35.19 -13.92 -0.12
N GLU A 413 -34.61 -13.19 -1.06
CA GLU A 413 -34.27 -13.73 -2.36
C GLU A 413 -33.03 -14.64 -2.31
N ILE A 414 -32.19 -14.54 -1.28
CA ILE A 414 -31.01 -15.40 -1.13
C ILE A 414 -31.44 -16.86 -0.96
N LYS A 415 -30.90 -17.74 -1.80
CA LYS A 415 -31.26 -19.17 -1.83
C LYS A 415 -30.21 -20.10 -1.23
N SER A 416 -28.95 -19.66 -1.16
CA SER A 416 -27.84 -20.52 -0.79
C SER A 416 -26.80 -19.82 0.09
N PRO A 417 -26.53 -20.34 1.30
CA PRO A 417 -25.44 -19.84 2.13
C PRO A 417 -24.05 -20.11 1.53
N ALA A 418 -23.93 -21.13 0.66
CA ALA A 418 -22.70 -21.39 -0.08
C ALA A 418 -22.41 -20.30 -1.12
N GLY A 419 -23.45 -19.65 -1.67
CA GLY A 419 -23.31 -18.50 -2.56
C GLY A 419 -22.72 -17.28 -1.85
N ILE A 420 -23.17 -16.99 -0.62
CA ILE A 420 -22.62 -15.88 0.18
C ILE A 420 -21.12 -16.10 0.44
N ALA A 421 -20.74 -17.31 0.83
CA ALA A 421 -19.36 -17.67 1.15
C ALA A 421 -18.37 -17.46 0.01
N ALA A 422 -18.76 -17.83 -1.21
CA ALA A 422 -17.89 -17.79 -2.39
C ALA A 422 -17.84 -16.42 -3.06
N LYS A 423 -18.87 -15.58 -2.86
CA LYS A 423 -19.09 -14.36 -3.63
C LYS A 423 -19.00 -13.09 -2.79
N CYS A 424 -18.47 -13.20 -1.57
CA CYS A 424 -18.22 -12.08 -0.67
C CYS A 424 -16.74 -11.98 -0.33
N ALA A 425 -16.26 -10.75 -0.12
CA ALA A 425 -14.90 -10.51 0.33
C ALA A 425 -14.78 -9.25 1.19
N LEU A 426 -13.91 -9.32 2.19
CA LEU A 426 -13.52 -8.19 3.02
C LEU A 426 -12.11 -7.74 2.67
N TYR A 427 -11.91 -6.43 2.61
CA TYR A 427 -10.59 -5.81 2.43
C TYR A 427 -10.43 -4.62 3.35
N ILE A 428 -9.18 -4.28 3.64
CA ILE A 428 -8.81 -3.06 4.32
C ILE A 428 -8.12 -2.16 3.32
N LYS A 429 -8.55 -0.90 3.25
CA LYS A 429 -7.88 0.16 2.51
C LYS A 429 -7.81 1.39 3.41
N ASP A 430 -6.60 1.82 3.73
CA ASP A 430 -6.36 2.96 4.63
C ASP A 430 -7.21 2.80 5.93
N SER A 431 -8.06 3.78 6.25
CA SER A 431 -8.95 3.76 7.42
C SER A 431 -10.34 3.16 7.15
N GLN A 432 -10.52 2.41 6.05
CA GLN A 432 -11.81 1.88 5.61
C GLN A 432 -11.83 0.34 5.60
N LEU A 433 -12.93 -0.24 6.08
CA LEU A 433 -13.33 -1.61 5.76
C LEU A 433 -14.13 -1.58 4.47
N LEU A 434 -13.69 -2.35 3.48
CA LEU A 434 -14.42 -2.55 2.24
C LEU A 434 -15.06 -3.92 2.24
N PHE A 435 -16.34 -3.96 1.93
CA PHE A 435 -17.12 -5.18 1.78
C PHE A 435 -17.68 -5.27 0.37
N PHE A 436 -17.26 -6.32 -0.35
CA PHE A 436 -17.74 -6.63 -1.68
C PHE A 436 -18.64 -7.85 -1.61
N PHE A 437 -19.74 -7.79 -2.35
CA PHE A 437 -20.54 -8.96 -2.66
C PHE A 437 -21.14 -8.85 -4.05
N TYR A 438 -21.23 -9.99 -4.72
CA TYR A 438 -21.72 -10.06 -6.09
C TYR A 438 -22.48 -11.37 -6.34
N ASP A 439 -23.42 -11.37 -7.28
CA ASP A 439 -24.11 -12.56 -7.80
C ASP A 439 -24.36 -13.68 -6.76
N ILE A 440 -24.90 -13.31 -5.60
CA ILE A 440 -25.29 -14.28 -4.58
C ILE A 440 -26.51 -15.02 -5.12
N GLU A 441 -26.55 -16.34 -5.02
CA GLU A 441 -27.63 -17.12 -5.62
C GLU A 441 -29.01 -16.63 -5.13
N GLY A 442 -29.79 -16.12 -6.08
CA GLY A 442 -31.10 -15.53 -5.83
C GLY A 442 -31.11 -14.01 -5.66
N LEU A 443 -29.98 -13.38 -5.30
CA LEU A 443 -29.78 -11.94 -5.23
C LEU A 443 -28.76 -11.48 -6.29
N LYS A 444 -29.25 -11.04 -7.45
CA LYS A 444 -28.43 -10.54 -8.57
C LYS A 444 -27.95 -9.09 -8.34
N LYS A 445 -27.25 -8.86 -7.23
CA LYS A 445 -26.72 -7.55 -6.85
C LYS A 445 -25.19 -7.57 -6.80
N HIS A 446 -24.58 -6.49 -7.25
CA HIS A 446 -23.13 -6.29 -7.23
C HIS A 446 -22.88 -4.99 -6.46
N ASP A 447 -22.42 -5.09 -5.22
CA ASP A 447 -22.25 -3.94 -4.34
C ASP A 447 -20.84 -3.91 -3.74
N LEU A 448 -20.32 -2.70 -3.62
CA LEU A 448 -19.23 -2.32 -2.74
C LEU A 448 -19.80 -1.45 -1.63
N ARG A 449 -19.52 -1.80 -0.38
CA ARG A 449 -19.82 -0.98 0.79
C ARG A 449 -18.54 -0.63 1.52
N ALA A 450 -18.40 0.64 1.89
CA ALA A 450 -17.27 1.10 2.69
C ALA A 450 -17.75 1.54 4.07
N TYR A 451 -16.99 1.18 5.09
CA TYR A 451 -17.23 1.55 6.48
C TYR A 451 -16.00 2.21 7.06
N ASN A 452 -16.23 3.30 7.79
CA ASN A 452 -15.19 3.95 8.56
C ASN A 452 -14.77 3.04 9.73
N LEU A 453 -13.49 2.73 9.86
CA LEU A 453 -13.02 1.81 10.90
C LEU A 453 -13.07 2.39 12.31
N ALA A 454 -12.95 3.72 12.43
CA ALA A 454 -12.96 4.39 13.73
C ALA A 454 -14.40 4.49 14.28
N THR A 455 -15.36 4.91 13.45
CA THR A 455 -16.75 5.10 13.87
C THR A 455 -17.61 3.86 13.69
N GLY A 456 -17.26 2.97 12.75
CA GLY A 456 -18.09 1.86 12.31
C GLY A 456 -19.24 2.27 11.40
N GLU A 457 -19.35 3.56 11.05
CA GLU A 457 -20.41 4.06 10.19
C GLU A 457 -20.14 3.71 8.73
N ARG A 458 -21.22 3.42 7.98
CA ARG A 458 -21.14 3.19 6.54
C ARG A 458 -20.95 4.52 5.81
N GLU A 459 -19.84 4.65 5.11
CA GLU A 459 -19.46 5.89 4.42
C GLU A 459 -20.10 5.98 3.03
N PHE A 460 -20.10 4.89 2.26
CA PHE A 460 -20.78 4.86 0.97
C PHE A 460 -21.17 3.44 0.54
N VAL A 461 -22.08 3.40 -0.45
CA VAL A 461 -22.45 2.20 -1.20
C VAL A 461 -22.30 2.51 -2.68
N PHE A 462 -21.63 1.62 -3.40
CA PHE A 462 -21.51 1.68 -4.85
C PHE A 462 -22.08 0.39 -5.44
N THR A 463 -23.11 0.52 -6.26
CA THR A 463 -23.70 -0.61 -6.98
C THR A 463 -23.14 -0.65 -8.38
N PHE A 464 -22.51 -1.76 -8.74
CA PHE A 464 -21.93 -1.95 -10.06
C PHE A 464 -23.02 -2.29 -11.08
N SER A 465 -22.90 -1.71 -12.28
CA SER A 465 -23.76 -2.04 -13.43
C SER A 465 -23.30 -3.30 -14.18
N GLN A 466 -22.05 -3.71 -13.98
CA GLN A 466 -21.40 -4.82 -14.67
C GLN A 466 -21.47 -6.09 -13.81
N THR A 467 -21.60 -7.22 -14.47
CA THR A 467 -21.62 -8.56 -13.85
C THR A 467 -20.20 -9.05 -13.63
N PHE A 468 -19.87 -9.41 -12.40
CA PHE A 468 -18.57 -10.00 -12.04
C PHE A 468 -18.72 -11.49 -11.76
N ILE A 469 -17.69 -12.25 -12.11
CA ILE A 469 -17.69 -13.71 -11.93
C ILE A 469 -16.91 -14.11 -10.67
N ASN A 470 -15.92 -13.30 -10.28
CA ASN A 470 -14.94 -13.61 -9.24
C ASN A 470 -14.69 -12.44 -8.28
N THR A 471 -14.19 -12.76 -7.07
CA THR A 471 -13.86 -11.77 -6.06
C THR A 471 -12.75 -10.85 -6.57
N PRO A 472 -12.78 -9.55 -6.24
CA PRO A 472 -11.72 -8.65 -6.65
C PRO A 472 -10.34 -9.10 -6.17
N VAL A 473 -9.34 -8.84 -7.00
CA VAL A 473 -7.94 -8.92 -6.58
C VAL A 473 -7.53 -7.57 -6.04
N GLN A 474 -6.95 -7.54 -4.85
CA GLN A 474 -6.33 -6.33 -4.28
C GLN A 474 -4.82 -6.38 -4.55
N ASP A 475 -4.28 -5.32 -5.16
CA ASP A 475 -2.84 -5.05 -5.20
C ASP A 475 -2.60 -3.64 -4.63
N GLY A 476 -1.97 -3.58 -3.46
CA GLY A 476 -1.88 -2.35 -2.67
C GLY A 476 -3.25 -1.72 -2.38
N ASN A 477 -3.45 -0.48 -2.84
CA ASN A 477 -4.69 0.28 -2.67
C ASN A 477 -5.63 0.21 -3.89
N GLN A 478 -5.29 -0.61 -4.89
CA GLN A 478 -6.07 -0.78 -6.10
C GLN A 478 -6.78 -2.13 -6.10
N PHE A 479 -7.93 -2.18 -6.76
CA PHE A 479 -8.72 -3.40 -6.91
C PHE A 479 -8.93 -3.67 -8.38
N TYR A 480 -8.93 -4.94 -8.74
CA TYR A 480 -9.12 -5.38 -10.11
C TYR A 480 -10.28 -6.35 -10.16
N PHE A 481 -10.93 -6.41 -11.32
CA PHE A 481 -12.08 -7.28 -11.57
C PHE A 481 -12.01 -7.86 -12.97
N TYR A 482 -12.60 -9.05 -13.14
CA TYR A 482 -13.00 -9.54 -14.44
C TYR A 482 -14.52 -9.44 -14.58
N THR A 483 -14.98 -8.88 -15.70
CA THR A 483 -16.41 -8.69 -15.96
C THR A 483 -16.88 -9.67 -17.03
N ALA A 484 -18.00 -10.35 -16.76
CA ALA A 484 -18.58 -11.32 -17.69
C ALA A 484 -19.14 -10.64 -18.93
N ASP A 485 -19.77 -9.48 -18.75
CA ASP A 485 -20.55 -8.82 -19.79
C ASP A 485 -19.69 -8.22 -20.90
N SER A 486 -18.47 -7.80 -20.55
CA SER A 486 -17.53 -7.16 -21.48
C SER A 486 -16.22 -7.93 -21.66
N GLU A 487 -16.10 -9.09 -21.01
CA GLU A 487 -14.92 -9.96 -21.01
C GLU A 487 -13.63 -9.19 -20.72
N SER A 488 -13.72 -8.17 -19.85
CA SER A 488 -12.66 -7.20 -19.62
C SER A 488 -12.11 -7.25 -18.21
N ILE A 489 -10.81 -6.94 -18.11
CA ILE A 489 -10.18 -6.62 -16.83
C ILE A 489 -10.41 -5.14 -16.54
N VAL A 490 -10.99 -4.86 -15.39
CA VAL A 490 -11.35 -3.53 -14.93
C VAL A 490 -10.54 -3.21 -13.69
N ARG A 491 -9.86 -2.07 -13.69
CA ARG A 491 -9.24 -1.50 -12.50
C ARG A 491 -10.22 -0.58 -11.81
N MET A 492 -10.36 -0.73 -10.50
CA MET A 492 -11.15 0.13 -9.65
C MET A 492 -10.26 0.93 -8.72
N GLU A 493 -10.52 2.24 -8.71
CA GLU A 493 -9.86 3.19 -7.83
C GLU A 493 -10.90 3.80 -6.89
N ILE A 494 -10.57 3.83 -5.60
CA ILE A 494 -11.42 4.41 -4.56
C ILE A 494 -10.70 5.62 -3.98
N SER A 495 -11.26 6.80 -4.22
CA SER A 495 -10.74 8.08 -3.73
C SER A 495 -11.89 8.97 -3.26
N ASN A 496 -11.75 9.59 -2.09
CA ASN A 496 -12.76 10.51 -1.53
C ASN A 496 -14.20 9.94 -1.53
N ASN A 497 -14.36 8.67 -1.15
CA ASN A 497 -15.65 7.94 -1.17
C ASN A 497 -16.32 7.86 -2.56
N THR A 498 -15.56 8.09 -3.62
CA THR A 498 -15.97 7.89 -5.00
C THR A 498 -15.25 6.69 -5.59
N VAL A 499 -15.95 5.97 -6.45
CA VAL A 499 -15.45 4.79 -7.14
C VAL A 499 -15.30 5.12 -8.61
N GLN A 500 -14.10 4.92 -9.16
CA GLN A 500 -13.83 5.03 -10.58
C GLN A 500 -13.46 3.66 -11.14
N LEU A 501 -14.05 3.33 -12.29
CA LEU A 501 -13.80 2.08 -13.00
C LEU A 501 -13.12 2.38 -14.32
N ASN A 502 -11.93 1.82 -14.50
CA ASN A 502 -11.09 1.99 -15.67
C ASN A 502 -10.94 0.64 -16.35
N ASN A 503 -11.56 0.47 -17.51
CA ASN A 503 -11.36 -0.73 -18.33
C ASN A 503 -9.91 -0.76 -18.83
N LEU A 504 -9.16 -1.81 -18.50
CA LEU A 504 -7.78 -1.96 -18.94
C LEU A 504 -7.75 -2.55 -20.35
N PHE A 505 -8.30 -3.75 -20.53
CA PHE A 505 -8.40 -4.40 -21.83
C PHE A 505 -9.45 -5.52 -21.81
N VAL A 506 -9.87 -5.90 -23.02
CA VAL A 506 -10.73 -7.07 -23.27
C VAL A 506 -9.84 -8.30 -23.45
N THR A 507 -10.14 -9.35 -22.71
CA THR A 507 -9.41 -10.62 -22.77
C THR A 507 -9.91 -11.43 -23.97
N ASP A 508 -9.08 -12.31 -24.51
CA ASP A 508 -9.51 -13.23 -25.57
C ASP A 508 -10.16 -14.51 -25.03
N SER A 509 -10.47 -14.54 -23.72
CA SER A 509 -11.04 -15.69 -23.03
C SER A 509 -12.45 -15.35 -22.55
N HIS A 510 -13.43 -16.12 -23.00
CA HIS A 510 -14.84 -15.93 -22.63
C HIS A 510 -15.13 -16.24 -21.15
N TRP A 511 -14.21 -16.92 -20.47
CA TRP A 511 -14.35 -17.29 -19.07
C TRP A 511 -12.98 -17.38 -18.40
N LEU A 512 -12.78 -16.57 -17.35
CA LEU A 512 -11.55 -16.55 -16.56
C LEU A 512 -11.82 -17.13 -15.17
N GLU A 513 -11.52 -18.43 -14.99
CA GLU A 513 -11.61 -19.09 -13.68
C GLU A 513 -10.54 -18.52 -12.73
N GLY A 514 -9.27 -18.74 -13.05
CA GLY A 514 -8.14 -18.30 -12.26
C GLY A 514 -7.50 -17.04 -12.82
N TRP A 515 -7.35 -16.03 -11.96
CA TRP A 515 -6.58 -14.85 -12.30
C TRP A 515 -5.96 -14.20 -11.06
N GLN A 516 -4.93 -13.38 -11.29
CA GLN A 516 -4.23 -12.63 -10.25
C GLN A 516 -3.50 -11.43 -10.85
N VAL A 517 -3.21 -10.43 -10.03
CA VAL A 517 -2.44 -9.24 -10.38
C VAL A 517 -1.20 -9.17 -9.50
N SER A 518 -0.08 -8.74 -10.07
CA SER A 518 1.11 -8.39 -9.28
C SER A 518 1.93 -7.35 -10.01
N GLY A 519 2.04 -6.16 -9.41
CA GLY A 519 2.65 -5.02 -10.08
C GLY A 519 1.85 -4.69 -11.34
N ASP A 520 2.53 -4.46 -12.45
CA ASP A 520 1.88 -4.03 -13.69
C ASP A 520 1.41 -5.19 -14.60
N PHE A 521 1.30 -6.39 -14.03
CA PHE A 521 1.03 -7.61 -14.78
C PHE A 521 -0.15 -8.39 -14.23
N ILE A 522 -0.91 -8.95 -15.17
CA ILE A 522 -2.09 -9.77 -14.93
C ILE A 522 -1.79 -11.19 -15.41
N TYR A 523 -2.02 -12.15 -14.53
CA TYR A 523 -1.84 -13.58 -14.76
C TYR A 523 -3.21 -14.21 -14.86
N VAL A 524 -3.49 -14.89 -15.96
CA VAL A 524 -4.80 -15.51 -16.19
C VAL A 524 -4.64 -16.94 -16.66
N SER A 525 -5.51 -17.81 -16.17
CA SER A 525 -5.75 -19.12 -16.75
C SER A 525 -6.59 -18.93 -18.01
N THR A 526 -6.12 -19.44 -19.14
CA THR A 526 -6.90 -19.40 -20.40
C THR A 526 -7.22 -20.81 -20.86
N ASP A 527 -8.47 -21.00 -21.29
CA ASP A 527 -8.89 -22.19 -22.03
C ASP A 527 -8.76 -21.90 -23.53
N ASN A 528 -7.88 -22.63 -24.21
CA ASN A 528 -7.95 -22.67 -25.67
C ASN A 528 -8.97 -23.72 -26.10
N LEU A 529 -10.21 -23.26 -26.33
CA LEU A 529 -11.37 -24.06 -26.77
C LEU A 529 -11.08 -24.97 -27.98
N LYS A 530 -10.10 -24.62 -28.83
CA LYS A 530 -9.72 -25.42 -30.02
C LYS A 530 -8.72 -26.54 -29.72
N THR A 531 -7.88 -26.38 -28.70
CA THR A 531 -6.77 -27.33 -28.44
C THR A 531 -6.92 -28.11 -27.13
N ARG A 532 -7.87 -27.73 -26.26
CA ARG A 532 -8.02 -28.28 -24.89
C ARG A 532 -6.71 -28.28 -24.08
N ARG A 533 -5.78 -27.37 -24.41
CA ARG A 533 -4.54 -27.18 -23.66
C ARG A 533 -4.69 -25.94 -22.80
N GLU A 534 -4.50 -26.15 -21.52
CA GLU A 534 -4.67 -25.14 -20.47
C GLU A 534 -3.38 -24.33 -20.36
N LYS A 535 -3.52 -23.01 -20.44
CA LYS A 535 -2.38 -22.10 -20.46
C LYS A 535 -2.50 -21.05 -19.37
N ILE A 536 -1.35 -20.49 -19.00
CA ILE A 536 -1.24 -19.26 -18.24
C ILE A 536 -0.79 -18.19 -19.21
N ALA A 537 -1.60 -17.16 -19.39
CA ALA A 537 -1.21 -15.98 -20.15
C ALA A 537 -0.87 -14.84 -19.18
N VAL A 538 0.16 -14.09 -19.54
CA VAL A 538 0.61 -12.89 -18.83
C VAL A 538 0.34 -11.69 -19.71
N PHE A 539 -0.35 -10.70 -19.17
CA PHE A 539 -0.66 -9.44 -19.85
C PHE A 539 -0.09 -8.27 -19.05
N ASP A 540 0.32 -7.21 -19.74
CA ASP A 540 0.47 -5.89 -19.12
C ASP A 540 -0.88 -5.16 -19.08
N PHE A 541 -0.93 -4.00 -18.42
CA PHE A 541 -2.16 -3.18 -18.34
C PHE A 541 -2.61 -2.56 -19.66
N ALA A 542 -1.76 -2.58 -20.71
CA ALA A 542 -2.18 -2.20 -22.06
C ALA A 542 -2.84 -3.38 -22.82
N GLY A 543 -2.96 -4.55 -22.18
CA GLY A 543 -3.51 -5.76 -22.78
C GLY A 543 -2.55 -6.47 -23.74
N LYS A 544 -1.28 -6.07 -23.78
CA LYS A 544 -0.28 -6.77 -24.57
C LYS A 544 0.10 -8.05 -23.85
N ARG A 545 0.01 -9.17 -24.57
CA ARG A 545 0.47 -10.47 -24.07
C ARG A 545 2.00 -10.48 -23.98
N VAL A 546 2.52 -10.59 -22.76
CA VAL A 546 3.95 -10.66 -22.46
C VAL A 546 4.47 -12.08 -22.69
N GLN A 547 3.74 -13.06 -22.20
CA GLN A 547 4.11 -14.46 -22.28
C GLN A 547 2.87 -15.35 -22.27
N GLU A 548 3.01 -16.54 -22.85
CA GLU A 548 2.07 -17.62 -22.70
C GLU A 548 2.81 -18.89 -22.31
N TYR A 549 2.31 -19.59 -21.31
CA TYR A 549 2.95 -20.75 -20.70
C TYR A 549 1.97 -21.93 -20.66
N ASN A 550 2.38 -23.10 -21.13
CA ASN A 550 1.54 -24.31 -21.05
C ASN A 550 1.58 -24.85 -19.63
N THR A 551 0.43 -25.06 -19.01
CA THR A 551 0.41 -25.69 -17.69
C THR A 551 0.86 -27.16 -17.80
N PRO A 552 1.60 -27.69 -16.81
CA PRO A 552 1.91 -29.13 -16.75
C PRO A 552 0.69 -29.98 -16.36
N SER A 553 -0.37 -29.33 -15.86
CA SER A 553 -1.63 -29.93 -15.43
C SER A 553 -2.57 -30.18 -16.61
N SER A 554 -3.55 -31.06 -16.38
CA SER A 554 -4.77 -31.14 -17.20
C SER A 554 -6.00 -30.63 -16.43
N ILE A 555 -5.75 -29.79 -15.42
CA ILE A 555 -6.75 -29.09 -14.62
C ILE A 555 -6.40 -27.61 -14.66
N VAL A 556 -7.34 -26.79 -15.16
CA VAL A 556 -7.26 -25.33 -15.19
C VAL A 556 -7.15 -24.83 -13.75
N PRO A 557 -6.11 -24.04 -13.40
CA PRO A 557 -6.07 -23.37 -12.11
C PRO A 557 -7.28 -22.44 -11.95
N GLU A 558 -8.06 -22.62 -10.88
CA GLU A 558 -9.19 -21.75 -10.56
C GLU A 558 -8.76 -20.56 -9.71
N ARG A 559 -7.59 -20.64 -9.07
CA ARG A 559 -7.05 -19.58 -8.23
C ARG A 559 -5.55 -19.45 -8.38
N PHE A 560 -5.12 -18.21 -8.48
CA PHE A 560 -3.71 -17.84 -8.36
C PHE A 560 -3.49 -17.02 -7.10
N TYR A 561 -2.34 -17.19 -6.49
CA TYR A 561 -1.89 -16.40 -5.35
C TYR A 561 -0.49 -15.86 -5.66
N VAL A 562 -0.22 -14.61 -5.28
CA VAL A 562 1.12 -14.04 -5.43
C VAL A 562 1.71 -13.69 -4.06
N ARG A 563 2.99 -14.00 -3.89
CA ARG A 563 3.80 -13.55 -2.75
C ARG A 563 5.22 -13.21 -3.21
N GLY A 564 5.53 -11.91 -3.31
CA GLY A 564 6.81 -11.47 -3.87
C GLY A 564 6.95 -11.97 -5.31
N GLU A 565 8.06 -12.62 -5.66
CA GLU A 565 8.19 -13.28 -6.97
C GLU A 565 7.54 -14.66 -7.07
N LEU A 566 6.81 -15.14 -6.07
CA LEU A 566 6.20 -16.46 -6.17
C LEU A 566 4.74 -16.34 -6.61
N LEU A 567 4.44 -16.82 -7.82
CA LEU A 567 3.08 -17.10 -8.26
C LEU A 567 2.75 -18.57 -7.97
N ILE A 568 1.61 -18.80 -7.31
CA ILE A 568 1.14 -20.10 -6.85
C ILE A 568 -0.22 -20.37 -7.50
N ALA A 569 -0.29 -21.44 -8.29
CA ALA A 569 -1.56 -21.99 -8.74
C ALA A 569 -2.13 -22.91 -7.66
N ASP A 570 -3.44 -22.85 -7.43
CA ASP A 570 -4.15 -23.79 -6.55
C ASP A 570 -4.02 -25.25 -6.97
N THR A 571 -3.64 -25.56 -8.20
CA THR A 571 -3.30 -26.92 -8.66
C THR A 571 -1.93 -27.42 -8.15
N GLY A 572 -1.23 -26.63 -7.34
CA GLY A 572 0.08 -26.99 -6.79
C GLY A 572 1.24 -26.81 -7.78
N HIS A 573 1.05 -25.94 -8.78
CA HIS A 573 2.12 -25.49 -9.68
C HIS A 573 2.64 -24.13 -9.22
N PHE A 574 3.96 -23.94 -9.32
CA PHE A 574 4.64 -22.77 -8.78
C PHE A 574 5.51 -22.13 -9.85
N TYR A 575 5.52 -20.81 -9.88
CA TYR A 575 6.26 -20.03 -10.85
C TYR A 575 6.98 -18.89 -10.14
N GLN A 576 8.22 -18.64 -10.58
CA GLN A 576 8.87 -17.38 -10.31
C GLN A 576 8.33 -16.33 -11.29
N VAL A 577 7.89 -15.20 -10.76
CA VAL A 577 7.62 -13.96 -11.46
C VAL A 577 8.96 -13.24 -11.66
N LEU A 578 9.39 -13.17 -12.91
CA LEU A 578 10.58 -12.47 -13.36
C LEU A 578 10.27 -11.00 -13.67
N PRO A 579 11.31 -10.16 -13.88
CA PRO A 579 11.12 -8.80 -14.35
C PRO A 579 10.23 -8.76 -15.59
N LYS A 580 9.41 -7.70 -15.69
CA LYS A 580 8.41 -7.53 -16.75
C LYS A 580 7.30 -8.61 -16.74
N GLY A 581 7.07 -9.27 -15.61
CA GLY A 581 5.95 -10.19 -15.40
C GLY A 581 6.12 -11.58 -16.00
N ALA A 582 7.24 -11.87 -16.66
CA ALA A 582 7.48 -13.19 -17.24
C ALA A 582 7.48 -14.29 -16.16
N LEU A 583 6.99 -15.48 -16.49
CA LEU A 583 6.95 -16.63 -15.59
C LEU A 583 8.03 -17.65 -15.94
N SER A 584 8.70 -18.13 -14.89
CA SER A 584 9.60 -19.29 -14.93
C SER A 584 9.08 -20.38 -14.00
N PRO A 585 8.82 -21.62 -14.47
CA PRO A 585 8.33 -22.69 -13.63
C PRO A 585 9.35 -23.11 -12.58
N LEU A 586 8.88 -23.37 -11.36
CA LEU A 586 9.69 -23.84 -10.24
C LEU A 586 9.41 -25.32 -9.97
N LYS A 587 10.47 -26.08 -9.74
CA LYS A 587 10.32 -27.41 -9.11
C LYS A 587 9.84 -27.23 -7.68
N SER A 588 9.07 -28.18 -7.17
CA SER A 588 8.61 -28.12 -5.79
C SER A 588 8.71 -29.47 -5.09
N ASN A 589 9.01 -29.43 -3.79
CA ASN A 589 8.87 -30.61 -2.91
C ASN A 589 7.39 -30.92 -2.61
N TRP A 590 6.48 -30.01 -2.98
CA TRP A 590 5.05 -30.21 -2.90
C TRP A 590 4.60 -31.18 -3.99
N LYS A 591 4.01 -32.31 -3.58
CA LYS A 591 3.41 -33.27 -4.51
C LYS A 591 1.90 -33.10 -4.50
N PRO A 592 1.27 -32.62 -5.58
CA PRO A 592 -0.18 -32.72 -5.72
C PRO A 592 -0.50 -34.20 -5.96
N LYS A 593 -0.89 -34.93 -4.91
CA LYS A 593 -1.34 -36.33 -5.03
C LYS A 593 -2.81 -36.43 -5.46
N ASN A 594 -3.24 -35.58 -6.40
CA ASN A 594 -4.58 -35.49 -7.02
C ASN A 594 -5.56 -34.42 -6.49
N GLU A 595 -5.11 -33.38 -5.77
CA GLU A 595 -6.01 -32.34 -5.24
C GLU A 595 -5.42 -30.93 -5.28
N THR A 596 -6.31 -29.94 -5.27
CA THR A 596 -6.02 -28.51 -5.11
C THR A 596 -5.36 -28.21 -3.75
N LEU A 597 -4.58 -27.12 -3.66
CA LEU A 597 -3.88 -26.67 -2.45
C LEU A 597 -4.84 -26.40 -1.27
N THR A 598 -6.06 -25.97 -1.59
CA THR A 598 -7.12 -25.65 -0.64
C THR A 598 -8.43 -26.30 -1.06
N ASN A 599 -9.35 -26.47 -0.12
CA ASN A 599 -10.74 -26.74 -0.45
C ASN A 599 -11.44 -25.47 -1.00
N GLN A 600 -12.68 -25.61 -1.49
CA GLN A 600 -13.44 -24.50 -2.07
C GLN A 600 -13.66 -23.33 -1.09
N THR A 601 -13.72 -23.59 0.22
CA THR A 601 -13.99 -22.58 1.25
C THR A 601 -12.73 -21.93 1.84
N GLY A 602 -11.54 -22.44 1.53
CA GLY A 602 -10.28 -22.02 2.13
C GLY A 602 -9.56 -20.97 1.28
N LYS A 603 -9.18 -19.85 1.90
CA LYS A 603 -8.27 -18.86 1.30
C LYS A 603 -6.85 -19.10 1.82
N ILE A 604 -5.87 -19.13 0.91
CA ILE A 604 -4.46 -19.06 1.32
C ILE A 604 -4.17 -17.65 1.80
N THR A 605 -3.41 -17.56 2.88
CA THR A 605 -2.90 -16.28 3.40
C THR A 605 -1.40 -16.37 3.57
N PHE A 606 -0.75 -15.21 3.61
CA PHE A 606 0.69 -15.10 3.73
C PHE A 606 1.06 -14.12 4.85
N ASP A 607 2.13 -14.45 5.56
CA ASP A 607 2.84 -13.54 6.45
C ASP A 607 4.33 -13.76 6.24
N LYS A 608 5.03 -12.72 5.76
CA LYS A 608 6.46 -12.80 5.40
C LYS A 608 6.73 -13.96 4.42
N ASN A 609 7.58 -14.92 4.83
CA ASN A 609 7.91 -16.13 4.08
C ASN A 609 7.08 -17.34 4.58
N ARG A 610 5.95 -17.12 5.25
CA ARG A 610 5.07 -18.18 5.71
C ARG A 610 3.79 -18.22 4.86
N MET A 611 3.38 -19.42 4.47
CA MET A 611 2.13 -19.72 3.76
C MET A 611 1.20 -20.50 4.68
N PHE A 612 -0.06 -20.08 4.74
CA PHE A 612 -1.05 -20.56 5.70
C PHE A 612 -2.16 -21.25 4.94
N ILE A 613 -2.32 -22.55 5.17
CA ILE A 613 -3.13 -23.40 4.32
C ILE A 613 -4.19 -24.12 5.15
N PRO A 614 -5.47 -23.76 5.00
CA PRO A 614 -6.56 -24.57 5.49
C PRO A 614 -6.71 -25.80 4.59
N ARG A 615 -6.55 -26.99 5.18
CA ARG A 615 -6.69 -28.26 4.46
C ARG A 615 -7.87 -29.06 4.98
N LYS A 616 -8.59 -29.64 4.02
CA LYS A 616 -9.33 -30.88 4.26
C LYS A 616 -8.42 -32.01 3.81
N VAL A 617 -7.86 -32.78 4.74
CA VAL A 617 -7.04 -33.94 4.37
C VAL A 617 -8.00 -35.06 4.01
N ILE A 618 -7.96 -35.53 2.77
CA ILE A 618 -8.69 -36.73 2.36
C ILE A 618 -7.87 -37.95 2.80
N ASP A 619 -7.86 -38.19 4.11
CA ASP A 619 -7.34 -39.43 4.69
C ASP A 619 -8.49 -40.43 4.86
N PRO A 620 -8.33 -41.72 4.51
CA PRO A 620 -9.33 -42.75 4.80
C PRO A 620 -9.61 -42.97 6.29
N LYS A 621 -8.78 -42.46 7.22
CA LYS A 621 -8.93 -42.65 8.67
C LYS A 621 -9.71 -41.50 9.31
N PRO A 622 -10.81 -41.82 10.04
CA PRO A 622 -11.58 -40.83 10.77
C PRO A 622 -10.75 -40.03 11.77
N GLY A 623 -11.01 -38.73 11.86
CA GLY A 623 -10.35 -37.82 12.77
C GLY A 623 -9.06 -37.19 12.23
N GLN A 624 -8.77 -37.28 10.94
CA GLN A 624 -7.67 -36.54 10.29
C GLN A 624 -8.15 -35.58 9.21
N GLU A 625 -9.46 -35.44 9.03
CA GLU A 625 -10.11 -34.73 7.94
C GLU A 625 -9.77 -33.25 7.86
N TYR A 626 -9.49 -32.60 8.99
CA TYR A 626 -9.25 -31.16 9.04
C TYR A 626 -7.90 -30.85 9.65
N CYS A 627 -7.16 -30.02 8.94
CA CYS A 627 -5.92 -29.49 9.46
C CYS A 627 -5.60 -28.11 8.89
N PHE A 628 -5.03 -27.26 9.72
CA PHE A 628 -4.39 -26.04 9.28
C PHE A 628 -2.88 -26.21 9.37
N GLU A 629 -2.18 -25.87 8.29
CA GLU A 629 -0.73 -26.01 8.24
C GLU A 629 -0.09 -24.69 7.82
N ILE A 630 0.97 -24.31 8.54
CA ILE A 630 1.82 -23.17 8.22
C ILE A 630 3.12 -23.73 7.64
N PHE A 631 3.48 -23.28 6.44
CA PHE A 631 4.72 -23.65 5.77
C PHE A 631 5.65 -22.45 5.72
N SER A 632 6.95 -22.65 5.92
CA SER A 632 7.96 -21.70 5.45
C SER A 632 8.21 -21.93 3.98
N ILE A 633 8.33 -20.84 3.22
CA ILE A 633 8.61 -20.80 1.80
C ILE A 633 10.09 -20.54 1.60
N ASN A 634 10.77 -21.46 0.93
CA ASN A 634 12.20 -21.38 0.66
C ASN A 634 12.43 -21.46 -0.86
N LEU A 635 12.79 -20.33 -1.46
CA LEU A 635 13.19 -20.25 -2.87
C LEU A 635 14.68 -20.60 -3.01
N LYS A 636 15.03 -21.47 -3.96
CA LYS A 636 16.38 -22.02 -4.15
C LYS A 636 16.89 -21.88 -5.58
#